data_AF-A0A127M2U2-F1
#
_entry.id   AF-A0A127M2U2-F1
#
_cell.length_a   1.000
_cell.length_b   1.000
_cell.length_c   1.000
_cell.angle_alpha   90.00
_cell.angle_beta   90.00
_cell.angle_gamma   90.00
#
_symmetry.space_group_name_H-M   'P 1'
#
loop_
_entity.id
_entity.type
_entity.pdbx_description
1 polymer ?
#
loop_
_entity_poly.entity_id
_entity_poly.type
_entity_poly.pdbx_seq_one_letter_code
_entity_poly.pdbx_strand_id
1 'polypeptide(L)'
;MAKRRNIPDPHAEREASNYENPVPSREYILEQLKESEKGISQAQLRRQLEIEGEEQEEGLRRRIKAMLRDGQIIEGRRGQLRAISGGDSMVGKVIGHRDGFGFVSIDGESEDVYLANRQMQQVFDGDTVKVEVTGVDQRGRREGVIVEVVEHNTQQLVGKLMMHRGLPQVVPENTRIQNWLALEDNDVATAKEGDYVMVELTQQPGQRQQARGRITEVLGDRRTVGVATELAIRSHDIPFEWPEAVEEEARRFGSEPAEADKAHRVDLRQLPLVTIDGEDARDFDDAVYCEPKKTGGYRLWVAIADVSHYVQVGSALDQEAHKRATSVYFPDRVVPMLPEALSNGLCSLKPDVDRLTMVCEMTISASGKLSGYVFYEGLIRSHARLTYNEVGALLELEGVDPKHNTGRNAHLLPQLRYLHDLYKVLRKARSERGAIDFETVETRIVFDDEKRIEAIVPIRRHDAHKLIEECMLCANVATARALDRSGLEALYRVHSGPSEQKLTNLREFLGEIGLSLQGGEEPSPKDYQMLLSNLGERPDAAVIQTMMLRSLSQAVYHPENEGHFGLHYAGYTHFTSPIRRYPDLLVHRALRYLVRSGGGEAPACFHKVGDAPNIDRKKIYPYDLEALIAQGGNSSVAERRADEASRDVMAFLKCEFLQDHVGSEHEGIITAVTGFGMFVELQDLYIEGLVHITALPQDFYQFDQAHQRLIGERTRRVFQLGDALKVQVLAVNLDQRKIDLGVLAGDDIGKKAAFDTAKPASDGPKRQRRKPGQSRGRNTEPKAAADSPRRRKPDASAPAAKSAPRKKRQVVAPVVADVPVAVPKKTSVREALAKGLKGLMPTKAKASAKPKAAFKSVGAKAAEAKAAAEAKPKAQPRRSRSGAKSAAPSDTPKKSGGKPKSGAPRTRRSR
;
A
#
# COMPACT_ATOMS: atom_id res chain seq x y z
N MET A 1 30.04 66.61 -18.53
CA MET A 1 29.00 66.36 -17.52
C MET A 1 27.64 66.40 -18.19
N ALA A 2 26.87 65.31 -18.16
CA ALA A 2 25.45 65.34 -18.51
C ALA A 2 24.61 65.63 -17.25
N LYS A 3 23.42 66.23 -17.40
CA LYS A 3 22.50 66.40 -16.28
C LYS A 3 21.95 65.03 -15.86
N ARG A 4 22.14 64.63 -14.60
CA ARG A 4 21.32 63.56 -14.00
C ARG A 4 19.86 64.01 -14.04
N ARG A 5 19.01 63.29 -14.79
CA ARG A 5 17.55 63.37 -14.61
C ARG A 5 17.17 62.61 -13.35
N ASN A 6 16.13 63.04 -12.67
CA ASN A 6 15.80 62.59 -11.32
C ASN A 6 14.86 61.38 -11.36
N ILE A 7 15.40 60.21 -11.70
CA ILE A 7 14.69 58.93 -11.62
C ILE A 7 14.30 58.69 -10.15
N PRO A 8 13.02 58.46 -9.82
CA PRO A 8 12.55 58.33 -8.43
C PRO A 8 12.82 56.94 -7.83
N ASP A 9 14.02 56.38 -8.06
CA ASP A 9 14.48 55.14 -7.45
C ASP A 9 15.05 55.45 -6.04
N PRO A 10 14.37 55.03 -4.94
CA PRO A 10 14.80 55.34 -3.57
C PRO A 10 16.11 54.64 -3.15
N HIS A 11 16.70 53.83 -4.04
CA HIS A 11 17.99 53.18 -3.84
C HIS A 11 19.05 53.62 -4.86
N ALA A 12 18.78 54.65 -5.67
CA ALA A 12 19.72 55.14 -6.69
C ALA A 12 21.12 55.49 -6.14
N GLU A 13 21.21 56.06 -4.93
CA GLU A 13 22.48 56.40 -4.30
C GLU A 13 23.29 55.15 -3.88
N ARG A 14 22.61 54.08 -3.44
CA ARG A 14 23.20 52.76 -3.11
C ARG A 14 23.74 52.07 -4.37
N GLU A 15 23.07 52.21 -5.49
CA GLU A 15 23.56 51.66 -6.76
C GLU A 15 24.72 52.50 -7.33
N ALA A 16 24.70 53.82 -7.12
CA ALA A 16 25.74 54.75 -7.54
C ALA A 16 27.04 54.69 -6.72
N SER A 17 27.03 54.13 -5.50
CA SER A 17 28.27 53.85 -4.75
C SER A 17 28.98 52.57 -5.22
N ASN A 18 28.28 51.69 -5.93
CA ASN A 18 28.73 50.32 -6.19
C ASN A 18 29.14 50.09 -7.67
N TYR A 19 28.78 51.00 -8.57
CA TYR A 19 29.03 50.88 -10.01
C TYR A 19 29.33 52.25 -10.63
N GLU A 20 30.35 52.32 -11.49
CA GLU A 20 30.73 53.56 -12.21
C GLU A 20 29.61 54.08 -13.12
N ASN A 21 28.86 53.15 -13.72
CA ASN A 21 27.64 53.40 -14.49
C ASN A 21 26.43 52.78 -13.76
N PRO A 22 25.76 53.50 -12.84
CA PRO A 22 24.60 52.97 -12.15
C PRO A 22 23.40 52.79 -13.09
N VAL A 23 22.67 51.71 -12.83
CA VAL A 23 21.36 51.38 -13.43
C VAL A 23 20.36 51.13 -12.31
N PRO A 24 19.03 51.32 -12.55
CA PRO A 24 18.05 51.30 -11.47
C PRO A 24 18.04 50.01 -10.63
N SER A 25 17.66 50.15 -9.36
CA SER A 25 17.64 49.09 -8.35
C SER A 25 16.72 47.92 -8.76
N ARG A 26 16.97 46.72 -8.21
CA ARG A 26 16.11 45.55 -8.48
C ARG A 26 14.69 45.81 -7.98
N GLU A 27 14.60 46.54 -6.87
CA GLU A 27 13.41 46.95 -6.17
C GLU A 27 12.55 47.88 -7.03
N TYR A 28 13.14 48.95 -7.59
CA TYR A 28 12.45 49.88 -8.50
C TYR A 28 12.05 49.22 -9.83
N ILE A 29 12.89 48.31 -10.37
CA ILE A 29 12.52 47.50 -11.55
C ILE A 29 11.31 46.61 -11.26
N LEU A 30 11.22 46.02 -10.06
CA LEU A 30 10.06 45.21 -9.65
C LEU A 30 8.79 46.06 -9.44
N GLU A 31 8.93 47.27 -8.91
CA GLU A 31 7.81 48.22 -8.76
C GLU A 31 7.22 48.61 -10.12
N GLN A 32 8.07 49.07 -11.06
CA GLN A 32 7.67 49.41 -12.42
C GLN A 32 7.06 48.22 -13.20
N LEU A 33 7.44 46.99 -12.87
CA LEU A 33 6.85 45.77 -13.46
C LEU A 33 5.56 45.29 -12.77
N LYS A 34 5.23 45.77 -11.56
CA LYS A 34 3.95 45.50 -10.88
C LYS A 34 2.81 46.38 -11.40
N GLU A 35 3.11 47.58 -11.90
CA GLU A 35 2.10 48.50 -12.47
C GLU A 35 1.49 48.02 -13.81
N SER A 36 1.92 46.88 -14.36
CA SER A 36 1.51 46.39 -15.68
C SER A 36 1.19 44.89 -15.70
N GLU A 37 -0.08 44.56 -15.42
CA GLU A 37 -0.65 43.19 -15.49
C GLU A 37 -0.28 42.43 -16.78
N LYS A 38 -0.14 43.16 -17.91
CA LYS A 38 0.12 42.57 -19.23
C LYS A 38 1.59 42.31 -19.49
N GLY A 39 2.50 42.87 -18.69
CA GLY A 39 3.94 42.77 -18.84
C GLY A 39 4.52 43.74 -19.88
N ILE A 40 5.80 44.06 -19.67
CA ILE A 40 6.51 45.16 -20.32
C ILE A 40 7.71 44.57 -21.07
N SER A 41 7.85 44.82 -22.37
CA SER A 41 9.05 44.35 -23.09
C SER A 41 10.31 45.08 -22.62
N GLN A 42 11.49 44.46 -22.73
CA GLN A 42 12.75 45.11 -22.33
C GLN A 42 12.92 46.50 -22.95
N ALA A 43 12.52 46.69 -24.22
CA ALA A 43 12.58 47.98 -24.91
C ALA A 43 11.55 49.02 -24.43
N GLN A 44 10.44 48.60 -23.82
CA GLN A 44 9.49 49.50 -23.15
C GLN A 44 9.99 49.86 -21.74
N LEU A 45 10.48 48.87 -20.98
CA LEU A 45 11.05 49.06 -19.66
C LEU A 45 12.26 50.02 -19.71
N ARG A 46 13.14 49.86 -20.71
CA ARG A 46 14.27 50.78 -20.98
C ARG A 46 13.82 52.24 -21.16
N ARG A 47 12.65 52.47 -21.78
CA ARG A 47 12.09 53.82 -21.98
C ARG A 47 11.46 54.39 -20.71
N GLN A 48 10.76 53.57 -19.93
CA GLN A 48 10.18 53.98 -18.63
C GLN A 48 11.26 54.31 -17.59
N LEU A 49 12.39 53.60 -17.65
CA LEU A 49 13.56 53.85 -16.81
C LEU A 49 14.49 54.96 -17.34
N GLU A 50 14.08 55.71 -18.36
CA GLU A 50 14.84 56.78 -19.04
C GLU A 50 16.29 56.41 -19.45
N ILE A 51 16.54 55.14 -19.83
CA ILE A 51 17.89 54.69 -20.20
C ILE A 51 18.20 55.00 -21.67
N GLU A 52 19.09 55.97 -21.86
CA GLU A 52 19.50 56.50 -23.17
C GLU A 52 20.90 56.03 -23.65
N GLY A 53 21.78 55.54 -22.77
CA GLY A 53 23.19 55.18 -23.10
C GLY A 53 23.49 53.67 -23.17
N GLU A 54 24.39 53.27 -24.07
CA GLU A 54 24.71 51.85 -24.35
C GLU A 54 25.24 51.08 -23.13
N GLU A 55 26.12 51.68 -22.33
CA GLU A 55 26.68 51.03 -21.12
C GLU A 55 25.59 50.78 -20.05
N GLN A 56 24.62 51.69 -19.93
CA GLN A 56 23.46 51.54 -19.05
C GLN A 56 22.44 50.55 -19.61
N GLU A 57 22.29 50.44 -20.93
CA GLU A 57 21.47 49.40 -21.57
C GLU A 57 22.06 48.00 -21.33
N GLU A 58 23.38 47.84 -21.48
CA GLU A 58 24.06 46.58 -21.16
C GLU A 58 24.00 46.27 -19.65
N GLY A 59 24.14 47.29 -18.79
CA GLY A 59 23.93 47.18 -17.34
C GLY A 59 22.52 46.71 -16.99
N LEU A 60 21.49 47.32 -17.58
CA LEU A 60 20.09 46.90 -17.40
C LEU A 60 19.87 45.49 -17.95
N ARG A 61 20.40 45.13 -19.12
CA ARG A 61 20.29 43.79 -19.71
C ARG A 61 20.92 42.73 -18.80
N ARG A 62 22.09 43.00 -18.21
CA ARG A 62 22.73 42.12 -17.21
C ARG A 62 21.88 42.01 -15.95
N ARG A 63 21.28 43.10 -15.47
CA ARG A 63 20.41 43.13 -14.29
C ARG A 63 19.11 42.35 -14.52
N ILE A 64 18.43 42.55 -15.65
CA ILE A 64 17.25 41.77 -16.08
C ILE A 64 17.60 40.29 -16.21
N LYS A 65 18.71 39.94 -16.88
CA LYS A 65 19.14 38.53 -17.00
C LYS A 65 19.43 37.89 -15.64
N ALA A 66 19.99 38.64 -14.69
CA ALA A 66 20.17 38.19 -13.31
C ALA A 66 18.82 38.03 -12.59
N MET A 67 17.88 38.96 -12.74
CA MET A 67 16.55 38.88 -12.09
C MET A 67 15.68 37.76 -12.66
N LEU A 68 15.76 37.47 -13.97
CA LEU A 68 15.14 36.29 -14.61
C LEU A 68 15.74 34.99 -14.05
N ARG A 69 17.08 34.88 -14.04
CA ARG A 69 17.80 33.71 -13.49
C ARG A 69 17.49 33.48 -12.01
N ASP A 70 17.46 34.56 -11.23
CA ASP A 70 17.18 34.52 -9.80
C ASP A 70 15.68 34.23 -9.53
N GLY A 71 14.80 34.47 -10.51
CA GLY A 71 13.36 34.19 -10.44
C GLY A 71 12.52 35.30 -9.80
N GLN A 72 12.97 36.55 -9.89
CA GLN A 72 12.21 37.70 -9.38
C GLN A 72 11.23 38.27 -10.41
N ILE A 73 11.53 38.04 -11.69
CA ILE A 73 10.72 38.43 -12.85
C ILE A 73 10.64 37.24 -13.81
N ILE A 74 9.58 37.20 -14.62
CA ILE A 74 9.35 36.17 -15.65
C ILE A 74 9.27 36.81 -17.04
N GLU A 75 9.65 36.07 -18.08
CA GLU A 75 9.58 36.51 -19.48
C GLU A 75 8.52 35.69 -20.24
N GLY A 76 7.39 36.32 -20.57
CA GLY A 76 6.31 35.67 -21.31
C GLY A 76 6.63 35.47 -22.80
N ARG A 77 5.80 34.66 -23.50
CA ARG A 77 5.93 34.20 -24.90
C ARG A 77 6.09 35.28 -26.01
N ARG A 78 6.27 36.56 -25.66
CA ARG A 78 6.50 37.71 -26.57
C ARG A 78 7.66 38.62 -26.10
N GLY A 79 8.54 38.14 -25.22
CA GLY A 79 9.61 38.97 -24.63
C GLY A 79 9.09 40.06 -23.70
N GLN A 80 7.96 39.79 -23.02
CA GLN A 80 7.34 40.70 -22.05
C GLN A 80 7.73 40.26 -20.64
N LEU A 81 8.44 41.12 -19.94
CA LEU A 81 8.83 40.94 -18.55
C LEU A 81 7.64 41.24 -17.62
N ARG A 82 7.49 40.47 -16.55
CA ARG A 82 6.55 40.73 -15.45
C ARG A 82 7.24 40.52 -14.12
N ALA A 83 6.86 41.28 -13.10
CA ALA A 83 7.14 40.90 -11.73
C ALA A 83 6.26 39.70 -11.36
N ILE A 84 6.77 38.80 -10.52
CA ILE A 84 5.91 37.80 -9.88
C ILE A 84 5.00 38.55 -8.90
N SER A 85 3.70 38.53 -9.16
CA SER A 85 2.65 39.12 -8.33
C SER A 85 1.47 38.16 -8.35
N GLY A 86 1.19 37.51 -7.21
CA GLY A 86 0.38 36.28 -7.13
C GLY A 86 -1.12 36.42 -7.41
N GLY A 87 -1.47 36.78 -8.64
CA GLY A 87 -2.70 36.36 -9.31
C GLY A 87 -2.39 35.14 -10.20
N ASP A 88 -3.36 34.26 -10.39
CA ASP A 88 -3.20 32.94 -11.03
C ASP A 88 -2.12 32.02 -10.39
N SER A 89 -1.83 32.25 -9.11
CA SER A 89 -1.12 31.28 -8.26
C SER A 89 -2.09 30.28 -7.61
N MET A 90 -1.81 28.99 -7.73
CA MET A 90 -2.59 27.90 -7.11
C MET A 90 -1.89 27.41 -5.83
N VAL A 91 -2.63 26.78 -4.92
CA VAL A 91 -2.05 26.13 -3.72
C VAL A 91 -2.09 24.62 -3.89
N GLY A 92 -1.04 23.93 -3.48
CA GLY A 92 -0.95 22.47 -3.57
C GLY A 92 0.24 21.92 -2.79
N LYS A 93 0.39 20.58 -2.77
CA LYS A 93 1.41 19.88 -1.99
C LYS A 93 2.61 19.51 -2.84
N VAL A 94 3.82 19.78 -2.33
CA VAL A 94 5.09 19.41 -2.98
C VAL A 94 5.27 17.89 -2.96
N ILE A 95 5.67 17.32 -4.10
CA ILE A 95 6.09 15.93 -4.25
C ILE A 95 7.52 15.95 -4.81
N GLY A 96 8.51 15.60 -3.99
CA GLY A 96 9.91 15.54 -4.38
C GLY A 96 10.27 14.29 -5.19
N HIS A 97 11.28 14.39 -6.06
CA HIS A 97 11.85 13.26 -6.79
C HIS A 97 13.34 13.10 -6.48
N ARG A 98 13.83 11.85 -6.49
CA ARG A 98 15.22 11.49 -6.17
C ARG A 98 16.28 12.11 -7.09
N ASP A 99 15.88 12.55 -8.28
CA ASP A 99 16.76 13.29 -9.22
C ASP A 99 16.77 14.81 -8.95
N GLY A 100 16.12 15.25 -7.87
CA GLY A 100 16.09 16.61 -7.35
C GLY A 100 15.12 17.58 -8.02
N PHE A 101 14.38 17.16 -9.05
CA PHE A 101 13.16 17.86 -9.46
C PHE A 101 11.98 17.44 -8.56
N GLY A 102 10.82 18.02 -8.77
CA GLY A 102 9.58 17.58 -8.13
C GLY A 102 8.34 18.09 -8.84
N PHE A 103 7.23 18.09 -8.14
CA PHE A 103 5.93 18.55 -8.61
C PHE A 103 5.16 19.26 -7.49
N VAL A 104 4.12 20.00 -7.85
CA VAL A 104 3.05 20.44 -6.94
C VAL A 104 1.75 19.78 -7.40
N SER A 105 1.17 18.93 -6.56
CA SER A 105 -0.15 18.33 -6.79
C SER A 105 -1.22 19.24 -6.19
N ILE A 106 -2.32 19.43 -6.92
CA ILE A 106 -3.35 20.45 -6.65
C ILE A 106 -4.71 19.76 -6.59
N ASP A 107 -5.40 19.89 -5.46
CA ASP A 107 -6.68 19.21 -5.22
C ASP A 107 -7.71 19.55 -6.31
N GLY A 108 -8.20 18.51 -7.00
CA GLY A 108 -9.19 18.63 -8.07
C GLY A 108 -8.61 18.79 -9.48
N GLU A 109 -7.29 18.95 -9.66
CA GLU A 109 -6.65 18.90 -10.99
C GLU A 109 -5.94 17.56 -11.23
N SER A 110 -5.90 17.10 -12.49
CA SER A 110 -5.32 15.80 -12.87
C SER A 110 -3.90 15.88 -13.45
N GLU A 111 -3.28 17.07 -13.48
CA GLU A 111 -1.94 17.30 -14.02
C GLU A 111 -1.10 18.14 -13.07
N ASP A 112 -0.19 17.51 -12.33
CA ASP A 112 0.69 18.18 -11.38
C ASP A 112 1.60 19.23 -12.07
N VAL A 113 1.92 20.30 -11.34
CA VAL A 113 2.80 21.36 -11.84
C VAL A 113 4.26 20.99 -11.57
N TYR A 114 5.07 20.81 -12.62
CA TYR A 114 6.48 20.45 -12.52
C TYR A 114 7.33 21.57 -11.88
N LEU A 115 8.20 21.16 -10.95
CA LEU A 115 9.19 22.00 -10.26
C LEU A 115 10.60 21.57 -10.67
N ALA A 116 11.33 22.44 -11.36
CA ALA A 116 12.76 22.25 -11.63
C ALA A 116 13.59 22.29 -10.32
N ASN A 117 14.79 21.69 -10.32
CA ASN A 117 15.60 21.50 -9.10
C ASN A 117 15.86 22.79 -8.29
N ARG A 118 15.95 23.96 -8.95
CA ARG A 118 16.12 25.26 -8.26
C ARG A 118 14.89 25.68 -7.44
N GLN A 119 13.71 25.16 -7.76
CA GLN A 119 12.51 25.33 -6.93
C GLN A 119 12.54 24.37 -5.74
N MET A 120 12.84 23.09 -5.97
CA MET A 120 12.95 22.08 -4.90
C MET A 120 13.97 22.42 -3.82
N GLN A 121 15.06 23.11 -4.15
CA GLN A 121 16.04 23.58 -3.15
C GLN A 121 15.47 24.56 -2.11
N GLN A 122 14.23 25.05 -2.27
CA GLN A 122 13.58 26.03 -1.40
C GLN A 122 12.59 25.41 -0.39
N VAL A 123 12.31 24.10 -0.49
CA VAL A 123 11.21 23.43 0.21
C VAL A 123 11.58 21.99 0.56
N PHE A 124 10.82 21.37 1.45
CA PHE A 124 10.86 19.92 1.63
C PHE A 124 9.76 19.21 0.84
N ASP A 125 9.99 17.90 0.65
CA ASP A 125 8.96 16.98 0.17
C ASP A 125 7.76 17.01 1.12
N GLY A 126 6.55 17.13 0.57
CA GLY A 126 5.32 17.26 1.34
C GLY A 126 4.96 18.67 1.84
N ASP A 127 5.79 19.70 1.69
CA ASP A 127 5.40 21.08 2.07
C ASP A 127 4.19 21.59 1.25
N THR A 128 3.32 22.40 1.87
CA THR A 128 2.20 23.05 1.15
C THR A 128 2.68 24.37 0.56
N VAL A 129 2.60 24.53 -0.75
CA VAL A 129 3.14 25.68 -1.48
C VAL A 129 2.12 26.38 -2.36
N LYS A 130 2.38 27.65 -2.62
CA LYS A 130 1.66 28.48 -3.59
C LYS A 130 2.52 28.63 -4.84
N VAL A 131 2.05 28.12 -5.96
CA VAL A 131 2.80 27.99 -7.22
C VAL A 131 2.15 28.79 -8.34
N GLU A 132 2.94 29.55 -9.10
CA GLU A 132 2.50 30.24 -10.32
C GLU A 132 3.00 29.44 -11.54
N VAL A 133 2.11 29.11 -12.49
CA VAL A 133 2.48 28.36 -13.70
C VAL A 133 3.07 29.32 -14.73
N THR A 134 4.40 29.32 -14.81
CA THR A 134 5.15 30.20 -15.71
C THR A 134 5.19 29.71 -17.16
N GLY A 135 4.94 28.43 -17.41
CA GLY A 135 5.04 27.89 -18.76
C GLY A 135 4.72 26.40 -18.88
N VAL A 136 5.34 25.80 -19.90
CA VAL A 136 5.22 24.38 -20.23
C VAL A 136 6.63 23.89 -20.60
N ASP A 137 7.05 22.76 -20.03
CA ASP A 137 8.39 22.21 -20.20
C ASP A 137 8.60 21.59 -21.60
N GLN A 138 9.82 21.14 -21.87
CA GLN A 138 10.20 20.49 -23.15
C GLN A 138 9.45 19.17 -23.44
N ARG A 139 8.65 18.66 -22.49
CA ARG A 139 7.86 17.42 -22.60
C ARG A 139 6.34 17.67 -22.60
N GLY A 140 5.90 18.93 -22.56
CA GLY A 140 4.49 19.30 -22.57
C GLY A 140 3.81 19.44 -21.20
N ARG A 141 4.56 19.36 -20.09
CA ARG A 141 4.04 19.45 -18.72
C ARG A 141 4.05 20.89 -18.21
N ARG A 142 3.05 21.30 -17.41
CA ARG A 142 2.97 22.64 -16.78
C ARG A 142 4.21 22.87 -15.91
N GLU A 143 4.94 23.97 -16.10
CA GLU A 143 6.14 24.32 -15.30
C GLU A 143 5.85 25.52 -14.39
N GLY A 144 6.15 25.36 -13.10
CA GLY A 144 5.81 26.33 -12.05
C GLY A 144 7.00 26.91 -11.28
N VAL A 145 6.75 28.06 -10.66
CA VAL A 145 7.65 28.74 -9.72
C VAL A 145 6.94 28.87 -8.38
N ILE A 146 7.65 28.54 -7.29
CA ILE A 146 7.13 28.71 -5.93
C ILE A 146 7.12 30.21 -5.61
N VAL A 147 5.94 30.73 -5.27
CA VAL A 147 5.73 32.12 -4.87
C VAL A 147 5.91 32.27 -3.36
N GLU A 148 5.41 31.30 -2.60
CA GLU A 148 5.25 31.34 -1.15
C GLU A 148 5.11 29.89 -0.64
N VAL A 149 5.74 29.56 0.51
CA VAL A 149 5.43 28.33 1.24
C VAL A 149 4.31 28.67 2.21
N VAL A 150 3.20 27.93 2.11
CA VAL A 150 1.99 28.15 2.93
C VAL A 150 2.13 27.42 4.27
N GLU A 151 2.75 26.24 4.25
CA GLU A 151 2.92 25.36 5.41
C GLU A 151 4.16 24.48 5.23
N HIS A 152 5.05 24.47 6.22
CA HIS A 152 6.15 23.52 6.27
C HIS A 152 5.71 22.25 6.99
N ASN A 153 5.64 21.14 6.26
CA ASN A 153 5.17 19.86 6.79
C ASN A 153 6.32 18.99 7.32
N THR A 154 7.56 19.29 6.94
CA THR A 154 8.76 18.67 7.55
C THR A 154 9.28 19.55 8.68
N GLN A 155 9.08 19.14 9.94
CA GLN A 155 9.63 19.81 11.14
C GLN A 155 10.76 19.02 11.81
N GLN A 156 10.75 17.70 11.63
CA GLN A 156 11.86 16.81 11.95
C GLN A 156 12.11 15.89 10.75
N LEU A 157 13.34 15.42 10.59
CA LEU A 157 13.68 14.38 9.62
C LEU A 157 14.82 13.50 10.10
N VAL A 158 14.84 12.26 9.59
CA VAL A 158 15.92 11.31 9.85
C VAL A 158 16.89 11.30 8.67
N GLY A 159 18.18 11.26 8.99
CA GLY A 159 19.23 11.15 7.99
C GLY A 159 20.53 10.59 8.55
N LYS A 160 21.51 10.42 7.67
CA LYS A 160 22.84 9.90 7.96
C LYS A 160 23.83 11.04 8.23
N LEU A 161 24.53 11.00 9.36
CA LEU A 161 25.56 11.97 9.70
C LEU A 161 26.83 11.71 8.87
N MET A 162 27.28 12.71 8.13
CA MET A 162 28.42 12.65 7.19
C MET A 162 29.32 13.89 7.34
N MET A 163 30.64 13.75 7.17
CA MET A 163 31.58 14.87 7.18
C MET A 163 31.78 15.44 5.77
N HIS A 164 31.05 16.52 5.44
CA HIS A 164 31.24 17.22 4.17
C HIS A 164 32.23 18.37 4.31
N ARG A 165 33.40 18.28 3.65
CA ARG A 165 34.48 19.29 3.68
C ARG A 165 34.98 19.64 5.09
N GLY A 166 34.89 18.68 6.02
CA GLY A 166 35.27 18.88 7.43
C GLY A 166 34.18 19.53 8.30
N LEU A 167 32.96 19.72 7.77
CA LEU A 167 31.79 20.12 8.55
C LEU A 167 30.80 18.95 8.68
N PRO A 168 30.19 18.74 9.86
CA PRO A 168 29.16 17.74 10.05
C PRO A 168 27.87 18.18 9.34
N GLN A 169 27.34 17.30 8.49
CA GLN A 169 26.08 17.52 7.78
C GLN A 169 25.24 16.23 7.83
N VAL A 170 23.92 16.39 7.82
CA VAL A 170 22.99 15.26 7.79
C VAL A 170 22.38 15.15 6.39
N VAL A 171 22.56 13.97 5.79
CA VAL A 171 22.00 13.59 4.49
C VAL A 171 20.65 12.90 4.74
N PRO A 172 19.50 13.47 4.32
CA PRO A 172 18.18 12.87 4.58
C PRO A 172 18.04 11.46 4.00
N GLU A 173 17.37 10.57 4.73
CA GLU A 173 17.06 9.21 4.24
C GLU A 173 15.95 9.24 3.18
N ASN A 174 14.96 10.13 3.31
CA ASN A 174 13.95 10.32 2.28
C ASN A 174 14.60 10.96 1.04
N THR A 175 14.96 10.15 0.05
CA THR A 175 15.62 10.59 -1.19
C THR A 175 14.81 11.63 -2.00
N ARG A 176 13.51 11.80 -1.73
CA ARG A 176 12.69 12.90 -2.27
C ARG A 176 13.21 14.29 -1.82
N ILE A 177 13.92 14.34 -0.69
CA ILE A 177 14.61 15.52 -0.16
C ILE A 177 16.09 15.48 -0.58
N GLN A 178 16.51 16.48 -1.36
CA GLN A 178 17.92 16.65 -1.78
C GLN A 178 18.69 17.69 -0.94
N ASN A 179 18.01 18.38 -0.02
CA ASN A 179 18.60 19.42 0.81
C ASN A 179 19.35 18.79 2.00
N TRP A 180 20.69 18.84 1.98
CA TRP A 180 21.52 18.40 3.11
C TRP A 180 21.45 19.44 4.23
N LEU A 181 21.34 18.99 5.48
CA LEU A 181 21.23 19.86 6.64
C LEU A 181 22.62 20.18 7.19
N ALA A 182 22.88 21.44 7.51
CA ALA A 182 23.97 21.80 8.40
C ALA A 182 23.52 21.67 9.86
N LEU A 183 24.35 21.11 10.73
CA LEU A 183 24.08 21.08 12.16
C LEU A 183 24.49 22.40 12.82
N GLU A 184 23.91 22.71 13.98
CA GLU A 184 24.34 23.84 14.81
C GLU A 184 25.60 23.50 15.62
N ASP A 185 26.33 24.54 16.01
CA ASP A 185 27.63 24.38 16.67
C ASP A 185 27.47 23.67 18.04
N ASN A 186 28.15 22.53 18.20
CA ASN A 186 28.21 21.58 19.34
C ASN A 186 27.27 20.35 19.32
N ASP A 187 26.28 20.24 18.43
CA ASP A 187 25.25 19.15 18.51
C ASP A 187 25.71 17.74 18.08
N VAL A 188 27.01 17.51 17.89
CA VAL A 188 27.56 16.22 17.41
C VAL A 188 28.10 15.32 18.53
N ALA A 189 28.03 15.75 19.80
CA ALA A 189 28.84 15.22 20.90
C ALA A 189 28.66 13.70 21.21
N THR A 190 27.57 13.07 20.77
CA THR A 190 27.28 11.64 20.97
C THR A 190 27.20 10.82 19.68
N ALA A 191 27.17 11.46 18.51
CA ALA A 191 26.97 10.80 17.21
C ALA A 191 28.30 10.67 16.44
N LYS A 192 28.45 9.58 15.68
CA LYS A 192 29.60 9.30 14.82
C LYS A 192 29.26 9.54 13.36
N GLU A 193 30.27 9.80 12.54
CA GLU A 193 30.11 9.73 11.10
C GLU A 193 29.67 8.31 10.68
N GLY A 194 28.59 8.23 9.89
CA GLY A 194 27.91 7.01 9.50
C GLY A 194 26.64 6.69 10.32
N ASP A 195 26.50 7.22 11.54
CA ASP A 195 25.30 7.00 12.36
C ASP A 195 24.07 7.67 11.72
N TYR A 196 22.91 7.04 11.91
CA TYR A 196 21.61 7.65 11.65
C TYR A 196 21.15 8.47 12.85
N VAL A 197 20.58 9.64 12.57
CA VAL A 197 20.18 10.64 13.56
C VAL A 197 18.82 11.25 13.19
N MET A 198 18.02 11.55 14.21
CA MET A 198 16.89 12.46 14.09
C MET A 198 17.39 13.90 14.19
N VAL A 199 16.94 14.76 13.29
CA VAL A 199 17.23 16.19 13.31
C VAL A 199 15.93 16.98 13.38
N GLU A 200 15.81 17.85 14.38
CA GLU A 200 14.76 18.87 14.45
C GLU A 200 15.22 20.13 13.73
N LEU A 201 14.40 20.65 12.82
CA LEU A 201 14.73 21.77 11.95
C LEU A 201 14.64 23.11 12.70
N THR A 202 15.79 23.71 12.96
CA THR A 202 15.89 25.09 13.50
C THR A 202 15.80 26.14 12.39
N GLN A 203 16.13 25.77 11.15
CA GLN A 203 15.98 26.61 9.96
C GLN A 203 15.48 25.80 8.77
N GLN A 204 14.33 26.20 8.23
CA GLN A 204 13.77 25.66 6.98
C GLN A 204 14.60 26.09 5.76
N PRO A 205 14.59 25.33 4.64
CA PRO A 205 15.27 25.72 3.41
C PRO A 205 14.64 26.97 2.76
N GLY A 206 15.38 27.61 1.84
CA GLY A 206 14.87 28.73 1.05
C GLY A 206 15.88 29.18 -0.01
N GLN A 207 15.49 30.14 -0.88
CA GLN A 207 16.26 30.53 -2.07
C GLN A 207 17.76 30.82 -1.88
N ARG A 208 18.16 31.22 -0.67
CA ARG A 208 19.55 31.52 -0.28
C ARG A 208 19.87 31.02 1.14
N GLN A 209 19.10 30.05 1.64
CA GLN A 209 19.21 29.54 3.01
C GLN A 209 19.26 28.01 2.95
N GLN A 210 20.37 27.43 3.43
CA GLN A 210 20.47 25.99 3.66
C GLN A 210 19.64 25.63 4.90
N ALA A 211 18.97 24.49 4.88
CA ALA A 211 18.30 23.96 6.06
C ALA A 211 19.30 23.71 7.20
N ARG A 212 18.88 23.99 8.43
CA ARG A 212 19.65 23.71 9.65
C ARG A 212 18.80 23.01 10.68
N GLY A 213 19.47 22.27 11.58
CA GLY A 213 18.82 21.67 12.71
C GLY A 213 19.78 21.17 13.78
N ARG A 214 19.18 20.67 14.86
CA ARG A 214 19.85 20.04 16.00
C ARG A 214 19.58 18.55 16.02
N ILE A 215 20.55 17.74 16.42
CA ILE A 215 20.30 16.31 16.65
C ILE A 215 19.46 16.16 17.92
N THR A 216 18.26 15.60 17.80
CA THR A 216 17.39 15.30 18.95
C THR A 216 17.53 13.85 19.42
N GLU A 217 17.88 12.93 18.53
CA GLU A 217 18.07 11.52 18.83
C GLU A 217 19.17 10.92 17.96
N VAL A 218 20.00 10.05 18.54
CA VAL A 218 20.97 9.22 17.79
C VAL A 218 20.39 7.82 17.67
N LEU A 219 19.91 7.48 16.48
CA LEU A 219 19.36 6.15 16.19
C LEU A 219 20.49 5.12 16.08
N GLY A 220 21.67 5.53 15.60
CA GLY A 220 22.88 4.71 15.55
C GLY A 220 23.03 3.93 14.24
N ASP A 221 23.52 2.70 14.31
CA ASP A 221 23.82 1.89 13.12
C ASP A 221 22.55 1.33 12.47
N ARG A 222 22.39 1.65 11.18
CA ARG A 222 21.33 1.16 10.28
C ARG A 222 21.20 -0.36 10.28
N ARG A 223 22.30 -1.10 10.49
CA ARG A 223 22.32 -2.58 10.52
C ARG A 223 21.35 -3.17 11.54
N THR A 224 21.08 -2.46 12.64
CA THR A 224 20.12 -2.93 13.65
C THR A 224 18.69 -2.85 13.13
N VAL A 225 17.90 -3.91 13.33
CA VAL A 225 16.51 -3.97 12.85
C VAL A 225 15.65 -2.80 13.34
N GLY A 226 15.87 -2.34 14.57
CA GLY A 226 15.15 -1.20 15.13
C GLY A 226 15.28 0.07 14.28
N VAL A 227 16.51 0.40 13.86
CA VAL A 227 16.80 1.55 12.99
C VAL A 227 16.27 1.32 11.58
N ALA A 228 16.42 0.11 11.03
CA ALA A 228 15.85 -0.22 9.72
C ALA A 228 14.32 0.01 9.68
N THR A 229 13.60 -0.44 10.72
CA THR A 229 12.15 -0.19 10.90
C THR A 229 11.85 1.30 11.12
N GLU A 230 12.63 2.01 11.94
CA GLU A 230 12.44 3.44 12.24
C GLU A 230 12.61 4.32 10.98
N LEU A 231 13.51 3.95 10.07
CA LEU A 231 13.67 4.56 8.75
C LEU A 231 12.49 4.25 7.82
N ALA A 232 12.07 2.97 7.75
CA ALA A 232 11.00 2.53 6.86
C ALA A 232 9.63 3.16 7.21
N ILE A 233 9.32 3.30 8.50
CA ILE A 233 8.12 4.00 8.98
C ILE A 233 8.03 5.42 8.41
N ARG A 234 9.15 6.16 8.38
CA ARG A 234 9.18 7.54 7.87
C ARG A 234 9.29 7.64 6.35
N SER A 235 10.08 6.77 5.69
CA SER A 235 10.21 6.83 4.22
C SER A 235 8.89 6.57 3.49
N HIS A 236 7.99 5.80 4.12
CA HIS A 236 6.66 5.43 3.64
C HIS A 236 5.52 6.28 4.20
N ASP A 237 5.80 7.34 4.97
CA ASP A 237 4.77 8.22 5.56
C ASP A 237 3.72 7.43 6.39
N ILE A 238 4.17 6.47 7.22
CA ILE A 238 3.31 5.67 8.11
C ILE A 238 3.05 6.43 9.42
N PRO A 239 1.78 6.65 9.84
CA PRO A 239 1.49 7.27 11.13
C PRO A 239 1.81 6.30 12.28
N PHE A 240 2.76 6.68 13.13
CA PHE A 240 3.20 5.89 14.30
C PHE A 240 2.92 6.60 15.63
N GLU A 241 3.09 7.93 15.69
CA GLU A 241 2.83 8.75 16.88
C GLU A 241 1.33 8.87 17.21
N TRP A 242 1.00 8.90 18.50
CA TRP A 242 -0.38 9.09 18.99
C TRP A 242 -0.66 10.57 19.28
N PRO A 243 -1.70 11.17 18.69
CA PRO A 243 -2.16 12.49 19.10
C PRO A 243 -2.66 12.49 20.55
N GLU A 244 -2.39 13.57 21.31
CA GLU A 244 -2.77 13.68 22.74
C GLU A 244 -4.26 13.38 22.99
N ALA A 245 -5.16 13.82 22.10
CA ALA A 245 -6.59 13.53 22.17
C ALA A 245 -6.92 12.03 22.06
N VAL A 246 -6.13 11.26 21.32
CA VAL A 246 -6.26 9.79 21.21
C VAL A 246 -5.80 9.13 22.50
N GLU A 247 -4.69 9.60 23.09
CA GLU A 247 -4.22 9.10 24.38
C GLU A 247 -5.18 9.47 25.53
N GLU A 248 -5.76 10.67 25.51
CA GLU A 248 -6.80 11.08 26.46
C GLU A 248 -8.06 10.22 26.35
N GLU A 249 -8.47 9.88 25.13
CA GLU A 249 -9.64 9.02 24.91
C GLU A 249 -9.35 7.58 25.36
N ALA A 250 -8.19 7.04 24.97
CA ALA A 250 -7.73 5.70 25.37
C ALA A 250 -7.61 5.56 26.90
N ARG A 251 -7.10 6.58 27.61
CA ARG A 251 -6.96 6.61 29.08
C ARG A 251 -8.29 6.59 29.85
N ARG A 252 -9.44 6.77 29.19
CA ARG A 252 -10.77 6.71 29.83
C ARG A 252 -11.31 5.29 29.96
N PHE A 253 -10.73 4.32 29.25
CA PHE A 253 -11.18 2.92 29.28
C PHE A 253 -10.53 2.13 30.43
N GLY A 254 -11.32 1.24 31.04
CA GLY A 254 -10.84 0.28 32.04
C GLY A 254 -10.25 -1.00 31.41
N SER A 255 -9.76 -1.91 32.25
CA SER A 255 -9.23 -3.22 31.84
C SER A 255 -10.31 -4.22 31.40
N GLU A 256 -11.57 -3.95 31.73
CA GLU A 256 -12.75 -4.79 31.46
C GLU A 256 -13.94 -3.92 31.01
N PRO A 257 -14.92 -4.51 30.28
CA PRO A 257 -16.14 -3.80 29.89
C PRO A 257 -16.95 -3.36 31.10
N ALA A 258 -17.50 -2.14 31.06
CA ALA A 258 -18.37 -1.64 32.12
C ALA A 258 -19.67 -2.47 32.21
N GLU A 259 -20.23 -2.63 33.41
CA GLU A 259 -21.46 -3.43 33.60
C GLU A 259 -22.65 -2.94 32.76
N ALA A 260 -22.73 -1.63 32.48
CA ALA A 260 -23.73 -1.06 31.58
C ALA A 260 -23.56 -1.54 30.12
N ASP A 261 -22.32 -1.75 29.67
CA ASP A 261 -22.01 -2.19 28.30
C ASP A 261 -22.26 -3.69 28.08
N LYS A 262 -22.33 -4.47 29.17
CA LYS A 262 -22.69 -5.89 29.17
C LYS A 262 -24.20 -6.10 28.93
N ALA A 263 -25.03 -5.07 29.08
CA ALA A 263 -26.47 -5.13 28.90
C ALA A 263 -26.90 -5.27 27.42
N HIS A 264 -28.09 -5.86 27.20
CA HIS A 264 -28.68 -6.10 25.87
C HIS A 264 -27.73 -6.81 24.89
N ARG A 265 -27.03 -7.85 25.36
CA ARG A 265 -26.13 -8.73 24.59
C ARG A 265 -26.48 -10.19 24.86
N VAL A 266 -26.14 -11.08 23.93
CA VAL A 266 -26.28 -12.53 24.12
C VAL A 266 -25.15 -13.01 25.04
N ASP A 267 -25.50 -13.57 26.20
CA ASP A 267 -24.52 -14.15 27.12
C ASP A 267 -24.02 -15.50 26.59
N LEU A 268 -22.78 -15.51 26.12
CA LEU A 268 -22.05 -16.69 25.64
C LEU A 268 -20.89 -17.05 26.58
N ARG A 269 -20.83 -16.52 27.82
CA ARG A 269 -19.73 -16.79 28.77
C ARG A 269 -19.66 -18.23 29.29
N GLN A 270 -20.64 -19.07 28.93
CA GLN A 270 -20.65 -20.52 29.19
C GLN A 270 -20.45 -21.35 27.92
N LEU A 271 -20.33 -20.71 26.75
CA LEU A 271 -19.93 -21.36 25.51
C LEU A 271 -18.39 -21.38 25.48
N PRO A 272 -17.72 -22.54 25.31
CA PRO A 272 -16.27 -22.65 25.44
C PRO A 272 -15.52 -22.13 24.19
N LEU A 273 -15.77 -20.87 23.83
CA LEU A 273 -15.03 -20.14 22.80
C LEU A 273 -13.54 -20.05 23.16
N VAL A 274 -12.67 -20.24 22.16
CA VAL A 274 -11.21 -20.16 22.31
C VAL A 274 -10.61 -19.27 21.22
N THR A 275 -9.48 -18.61 21.50
CA THR A 275 -8.65 -17.96 20.46
C THR A 275 -7.51 -18.90 20.08
N ILE A 276 -7.08 -18.88 18.82
CA ILE A 276 -6.02 -19.76 18.29
C ILE A 276 -5.10 -18.90 17.41
N ASP A 277 -3.95 -18.52 17.95
CA ASP A 277 -3.12 -17.44 17.42
C ASP A 277 -1.64 -17.86 17.21
N GLY A 278 -0.84 -16.96 16.66
CA GLY A 278 0.63 -17.10 16.72
C GLY A 278 1.16 -16.84 18.15
N GLU A 279 2.27 -17.49 18.52
CA GLU A 279 2.93 -17.37 19.83
C GLU A 279 3.11 -15.91 20.28
N ASP A 280 3.49 -15.03 19.35
CA ASP A 280 3.84 -13.63 19.59
C ASP A 280 2.63 -12.66 19.59
N ALA A 281 1.45 -13.10 19.11
CA ALA A 281 0.24 -12.28 19.04
C ALA A 281 -0.29 -11.86 20.43
N ARG A 282 -0.96 -10.70 20.50
CA ARG A 282 -1.52 -10.09 21.73
C ARG A 282 -2.92 -9.46 21.50
N ASP A 283 -3.17 -9.12 20.25
CA ASP A 283 -4.32 -8.50 19.59
C ASP A 283 -5.31 -9.55 19.08
N PHE A 284 -5.88 -10.36 19.99
CA PHE A 284 -6.79 -11.46 19.64
C PHE A 284 -8.14 -10.92 19.16
N ASP A 285 -8.30 -10.81 17.82
CA ASP A 285 -9.49 -10.33 17.13
C ASP A 285 -10.68 -11.31 17.23
N ASP A 286 -10.42 -12.62 17.14
CA ASP A 286 -11.44 -13.65 16.96
C ASP A 286 -11.40 -14.81 17.97
N ALA A 287 -12.56 -15.39 18.24
CA ALA A 287 -12.74 -16.59 19.05
C ALA A 287 -13.75 -17.54 18.40
N VAL A 288 -13.44 -18.84 18.41
CA VAL A 288 -14.19 -19.88 17.68
C VAL A 288 -14.75 -20.99 18.58
N TYR A 289 -15.94 -21.47 18.24
CA TYR A 289 -16.56 -22.67 18.81
C TYR A 289 -17.47 -23.34 17.75
N CYS A 290 -17.56 -24.67 17.73
CA CYS A 290 -18.54 -25.36 16.89
C CYS A 290 -19.11 -26.62 17.57
N GLU A 291 -20.33 -26.99 17.16
CA GLU A 291 -21.01 -28.22 17.54
C GLU A 291 -21.50 -29.00 16.29
N PRO A 292 -21.50 -30.35 16.32
CA PRO A 292 -22.18 -31.15 15.31
C PRO A 292 -23.71 -31.08 15.49
N LYS A 293 -24.45 -30.83 14.41
CA LYS A 293 -25.92 -30.78 14.44
C LYS A 293 -26.51 -32.19 14.41
N LYS A 294 -27.56 -32.42 15.22
CA LYS A 294 -28.34 -33.69 15.25
C LYS A 294 -28.88 -34.15 13.89
N THR A 295 -29.08 -33.21 12.96
CA THR A 295 -29.55 -33.45 11.57
C THR A 295 -28.41 -33.66 10.57
N GLY A 296 -27.16 -33.77 11.03
CA GLY A 296 -25.96 -33.66 10.20
C GLY A 296 -25.57 -32.21 9.89
N GLY A 297 -24.29 -32.03 9.55
CA GLY A 297 -23.67 -30.71 9.45
C GLY A 297 -23.27 -30.15 10.82
N TYR A 298 -22.93 -28.86 10.85
CA TYR A 298 -22.39 -28.18 12.03
C TYR A 298 -23.11 -26.86 12.29
N ARG A 299 -22.99 -26.37 13.52
CA ARG A 299 -23.14 -24.95 13.84
C ARG A 299 -21.78 -24.42 14.30
N LEU A 300 -21.40 -23.27 13.76
CA LEU A 300 -20.14 -22.57 14.02
C LEU A 300 -20.47 -21.18 14.58
N TRP A 301 -19.79 -20.78 15.65
CA TRP A 301 -19.78 -19.41 16.14
C TRP A 301 -18.39 -18.83 15.89
N VAL A 302 -18.37 -17.65 15.28
CA VAL A 302 -17.21 -16.79 15.15
C VAL A 302 -17.55 -15.50 15.89
N ALA A 303 -16.93 -15.29 17.05
CA ALA A 303 -17.13 -14.12 17.88
C ALA A 303 -15.94 -13.17 17.70
N ILE A 304 -16.18 -11.96 17.19
CA ILE A 304 -15.14 -10.98 16.86
C ILE A 304 -15.17 -9.83 17.86
N ALA A 305 -14.00 -9.31 18.24
CA ALA A 305 -13.83 -8.15 19.11
C ALA A 305 -14.71 -6.96 18.70
N ASP A 306 -15.51 -6.43 19.63
CA ASP A 306 -16.48 -5.36 19.36
C ASP A 306 -15.85 -3.96 19.37
N VAL A 307 -14.88 -3.75 18.49
CA VAL A 307 -14.18 -2.46 18.35
C VAL A 307 -15.15 -1.31 18.05
N SER A 308 -16.26 -1.58 17.37
CA SER A 308 -17.32 -0.60 17.06
C SER A 308 -18.05 -0.04 18.28
N HIS A 309 -17.97 -0.71 19.43
CA HIS A 309 -18.50 -0.21 20.70
C HIS A 309 -17.58 0.86 21.30
N TYR A 310 -16.25 0.69 21.20
CA TYR A 310 -15.27 1.58 21.80
C TYR A 310 -14.85 2.73 20.88
N VAL A 311 -14.65 2.46 19.59
CA VAL A 311 -14.22 3.45 18.59
C VAL A 311 -15.47 4.05 17.91
N GLN A 312 -16.01 5.10 18.53
CA GLN A 312 -17.22 5.80 18.08
C GLN A 312 -16.94 6.72 16.87
N VAL A 313 -17.92 6.88 15.97
CA VAL A 313 -17.72 7.67 14.74
C VAL A 313 -17.40 9.13 15.06
N GLY A 314 -16.35 9.67 14.44
CA GLY A 314 -15.87 11.02 14.63
C GLY A 314 -15.05 11.25 15.90
N SER A 315 -14.79 10.21 16.70
CA SER A 315 -13.91 10.31 17.88
C SER A 315 -12.44 10.51 17.51
N ALA A 316 -11.56 10.77 18.48
CA ALA A 316 -10.13 10.90 18.21
C ALA A 316 -9.54 9.54 17.77
N LEU A 317 -9.92 8.47 18.47
CA LEU A 317 -9.60 7.08 18.07
C LEU A 317 -10.06 6.77 16.64
N ASP A 318 -11.25 7.22 16.23
CA ASP A 318 -11.77 6.97 14.88
C ASP A 318 -10.97 7.71 13.80
N GLN A 319 -10.65 8.98 14.03
CA GLN A 319 -9.87 9.81 13.10
C GLN A 319 -8.46 9.25 12.89
N GLU A 320 -7.79 8.81 13.95
CA GLU A 320 -6.46 8.20 13.84
C GLU A 320 -6.52 6.77 13.26
N ALA A 321 -7.53 5.98 13.61
CA ALA A 321 -7.76 4.65 13.02
C ALA A 321 -8.04 4.74 11.51
N HIS A 322 -8.77 5.77 11.06
CA HIS A 322 -8.99 6.06 9.64
C HIS A 322 -7.69 6.46 8.91
N LYS A 323 -6.87 7.32 9.55
CA LYS A 323 -5.57 7.80 9.03
C LYS A 323 -4.52 6.69 8.91
N ARG A 324 -4.52 5.73 9.85
CA ARG A 324 -3.69 4.52 9.81
C ARG A 324 -4.25 3.47 8.85
N ALA A 325 -5.57 3.24 8.91
CA ALA A 325 -6.39 2.27 8.19
C ALA A 325 -6.03 0.76 8.33
N THR A 326 -4.79 0.44 8.67
CA THR A 326 -4.32 -0.91 9.02
C THR A 326 -3.22 -0.83 10.07
N SER A 327 -3.02 -1.89 10.86
CA SER A 327 -1.76 -2.12 11.57
C SER A 327 -0.65 -2.52 10.59
N VAL A 328 0.60 -2.19 10.90
CA VAL A 328 1.80 -2.57 10.14
C VAL A 328 2.67 -3.50 10.99
N TYR A 329 3.05 -4.65 10.44
CA TYR A 329 3.77 -5.70 11.17
C TYR A 329 5.22 -5.79 10.64
N PHE A 330 6.15 -5.14 11.35
CA PHE A 330 7.59 -5.24 11.06
C PHE A 330 8.23 -6.43 11.79
N PRO A 331 9.44 -6.88 11.40
CA PRO A 331 10.08 -8.04 12.02
C PRO A 331 10.37 -7.91 13.52
N ASP A 332 10.55 -6.69 14.04
CA ASP A 332 10.86 -6.41 15.46
C ASP A 332 9.68 -5.89 16.29
N ARG A 333 8.67 -5.28 15.65
CA ARG A 333 7.52 -4.65 16.33
C ARG A 333 6.33 -4.43 15.40
N VAL A 334 5.17 -4.16 16.00
CA VAL A 334 3.95 -3.74 15.29
C VAL A 334 3.75 -2.24 15.47
N VAL A 335 3.32 -1.53 14.42
CA VAL A 335 2.72 -0.20 14.52
C VAL A 335 1.20 -0.39 14.43
N PRO A 336 0.47 -0.39 15.55
CA PRO A 336 -0.94 -0.79 15.55
C PRO A 336 -1.87 0.33 15.08
N MET A 337 -3.00 -0.06 14.50
CA MET A 337 -4.09 0.86 14.10
C MET A 337 -4.75 1.53 15.31
N LEU A 338 -4.76 0.86 16.47
CA LEU A 338 -5.40 1.31 17.72
C LEU A 338 -4.43 1.18 18.92
N PRO A 339 -4.47 2.11 19.90
CA PRO A 339 -3.60 2.06 21.08
C PRO A 339 -3.75 0.76 21.87
N GLU A 340 -2.68 0.31 22.52
CA GLU A 340 -2.57 -0.98 23.21
C GLU A 340 -3.62 -1.17 24.32
N ALA A 341 -4.11 -0.07 24.92
CA ALA A 341 -5.23 -0.10 25.87
C ALA A 341 -6.51 -0.71 25.27
N LEU A 342 -6.76 -0.51 23.97
CA LEU A 342 -7.82 -1.15 23.22
C LEU A 342 -7.31 -2.44 22.57
N SER A 343 -6.33 -2.34 21.67
CA SER A 343 -5.90 -3.44 20.79
C SER A 343 -5.37 -4.65 21.55
N ASN A 344 -4.45 -4.42 22.49
CA ASN A 344 -3.89 -5.45 23.37
C ASN A 344 -4.62 -5.55 24.72
N GLY A 345 -5.74 -4.85 24.90
CA GLY A 345 -6.38 -4.62 26.19
C GLY A 345 -7.86 -4.99 26.20
N LEU A 346 -8.72 -3.99 25.96
CA LEU A 346 -10.16 -4.09 26.12
C LEU A 346 -10.89 -4.75 24.92
N CYS A 347 -10.31 -4.68 23.72
CA CYS A 347 -10.83 -5.37 22.52
C CYS A 347 -10.32 -6.82 22.42
N SER A 348 -9.03 -7.06 22.71
CA SER A 348 -8.41 -8.40 22.69
C SER A 348 -9.20 -9.42 23.51
N LEU A 349 -9.57 -10.54 22.87
CA LEU A 349 -10.42 -11.62 23.39
C LEU A 349 -9.69 -12.56 24.36
N LYS A 350 -9.02 -11.97 25.35
CA LYS A 350 -8.21 -12.64 26.37
C LYS A 350 -8.97 -13.73 27.14
N PRO A 351 -8.27 -14.79 27.59
CA PRO A 351 -8.88 -15.86 28.37
C PRO A 351 -9.35 -15.38 29.74
N ASP A 352 -10.35 -16.09 30.28
CA ASP A 352 -10.91 -15.97 31.63
C ASP A 352 -11.57 -14.62 32.00
N VAL A 353 -11.53 -13.61 31.13
CA VAL A 353 -12.16 -12.28 31.31
C VAL A 353 -13.35 -12.05 30.40
N ASP A 354 -14.31 -11.24 30.87
CA ASP A 354 -15.49 -10.88 30.07
C ASP A 354 -15.11 -9.91 28.93
N ARG A 355 -15.60 -10.17 27.71
CA ARG A 355 -15.33 -9.37 26.51
C ARG A 355 -16.57 -9.17 25.64
N LEU A 356 -16.70 -7.98 25.06
CA LEU A 356 -17.78 -7.60 24.15
C LEU A 356 -17.46 -8.05 22.72
N THR A 357 -18.43 -8.66 22.03
CA THR A 357 -18.22 -9.17 20.66
C THR A 357 -19.37 -8.81 19.71
N MET A 358 -19.04 -8.75 18.42
CA MET A 358 -20.00 -8.94 17.33
C MET A 358 -19.88 -10.40 16.89
N VAL A 359 -20.96 -11.16 16.97
CA VAL A 359 -20.98 -12.61 16.75
C VAL A 359 -21.64 -12.94 15.42
N CYS A 360 -21.01 -13.82 14.64
CA CYS A 360 -21.60 -14.51 13.52
C CYS A 360 -21.87 -15.97 13.92
N GLU A 361 -23.13 -16.33 14.17
CA GLU A 361 -23.56 -17.72 14.32
C GLU A 361 -23.98 -18.26 12.94
N MET A 362 -23.41 -19.39 12.55
CA MET A 362 -23.57 -19.98 11.22
C MET A 362 -24.01 -21.43 11.33
N THR A 363 -24.86 -21.88 10.40
CA THR A 363 -25.18 -23.30 10.21
C THR A 363 -24.68 -23.78 8.86
N ILE A 364 -23.92 -24.87 8.88
CA ILE A 364 -23.13 -25.39 7.76
C ILE A 364 -23.61 -26.81 7.48
N SER A 365 -23.86 -27.15 6.21
CA SER A 365 -24.29 -28.50 5.82
C SER A 365 -23.19 -29.54 6.05
N ALA A 366 -23.54 -30.84 6.03
CA ALA A 366 -22.57 -31.93 5.96
C ALA A 366 -21.69 -31.91 4.68
N SER A 367 -21.98 -31.01 3.74
CA SER A 367 -21.24 -30.75 2.50
C SER A 367 -20.57 -29.37 2.48
N GLY A 368 -20.33 -28.76 3.65
CA GLY A 368 -19.58 -27.50 3.78
C GLY A 368 -20.28 -26.26 3.23
N LYS A 369 -21.58 -26.34 2.92
CA LYS A 369 -22.34 -25.20 2.38
C LYS A 369 -22.96 -24.42 3.53
N LEU A 370 -22.62 -23.12 3.62
CA LEU A 370 -23.25 -22.16 4.51
C LEU A 370 -24.76 -22.09 4.21
N SER A 371 -25.58 -22.65 5.11
CA SER A 371 -27.02 -22.87 4.94
C SER A 371 -27.90 -21.85 5.64
N GLY A 372 -27.37 -21.17 6.66
CA GLY A 372 -28.01 -20.07 7.37
C GLY A 372 -27.01 -19.38 8.29
N TYR A 373 -27.26 -18.13 8.63
CA TYR A 373 -26.42 -17.33 9.51
C TYR A 373 -27.27 -16.28 10.24
N VAL A 374 -26.81 -15.83 11.41
CA VAL A 374 -27.40 -14.73 12.15
C VAL A 374 -26.30 -13.93 12.86
N PHE A 375 -26.44 -12.60 12.86
CA PHE A 375 -25.54 -11.66 13.52
C PHE A 375 -26.17 -11.09 14.79
N TYR A 376 -25.40 -10.97 15.86
CA TYR A 376 -25.82 -10.36 17.12
C TYR A 376 -24.64 -9.85 17.94
N GLU A 377 -24.93 -8.93 18.86
CA GLU A 377 -23.96 -8.48 19.86
C GLU A 377 -23.90 -9.48 21.02
N GLY A 378 -22.70 -9.97 21.31
CA GLY A 378 -22.42 -10.97 22.34
C GLY A 378 -21.62 -10.42 23.51
N LEU A 379 -21.64 -11.19 24.59
CA LEU A 379 -20.74 -11.10 25.74
C LEU A 379 -20.10 -12.48 25.91
N ILE A 380 -18.78 -12.58 25.73
CA ILE A 380 -18.04 -13.85 25.81
C ILE A 380 -17.10 -13.87 27.01
N ARG A 381 -16.61 -15.06 27.35
CA ARG A 381 -15.41 -15.27 28.14
C ARG A 381 -14.60 -16.35 27.44
N SER A 382 -13.43 -16.01 26.90
CA SER A 382 -12.60 -17.01 26.22
C SER A 382 -12.11 -18.04 27.23
N HIS A 383 -12.28 -19.33 26.94
CA HIS A 383 -11.91 -20.42 27.85
C HIS A 383 -10.43 -20.83 27.70
N ALA A 384 -9.79 -20.42 26.61
CA ALA A 384 -8.34 -20.49 26.43
C ALA A 384 -7.88 -19.56 25.30
N ARG A 385 -6.69 -18.97 25.47
CA ARG A 385 -5.83 -18.58 24.37
C ARG A 385 -4.92 -19.76 24.08
N LEU A 386 -4.96 -20.26 22.86
CA LEU A 386 -4.13 -21.35 22.36
C LEU A 386 -3.18 -20.82 21.28
N THR A 387 -2.07 -21.50 21.02
CA THR A 387 -1.31 -21.27 19.77
C THR A 387 -1.65 -22.28 18.69
N TYR A 388 -1.36 -21.95 17.43
CA TYR A 388 -1.44 -22.90 16.32
C TYR A 388 -0.65 -24.19 16.62
N ASN A 389 0.57 -24.09 17.16
CA ASN A 389 1.40 -25.24 17.50
C ASN A 389 0.82 -26.07 18.66
N GLU A 390 0.27 -25.43 19.70
CA GLU A 390 -0.44 -26.14 20.79
C GLU A 390 -1.65 -26.92 20.25
N VAL A 391 -2.48 -26.30 19.41
CA VAL A 391 -3.64 -26.95 18.78
C VAL A 391 -3.20 -28.08 17.85
N GLY A 392 -2.10 -27.89 17.11
CA GLY A 392 -1.55 -28.92 16.25
C GLY A 392 -1.04 -30.15 17.00
N ALA A 393 -0.35 -29.94 18.12
CA ALA A 393 0.14 -31.03 18.97
C ALA A 393 -0.97 -31.69 19.81
N LEU A 394 -2.06 -30.97 20.14
CA LEU A 394 -3.28 -31.54 20.73
C LEU A 394 -4.07 -32.40 19.73
N LEU A 395 -4.09 -32.03 18.45
CA LEU A 395 -4.76 -32.75 17.37
C LEU A 395 -3.90 -33.83 16.70
N GLU A 396 -2.66 -34.04 17.17
CA GLU A 396 -1.70 -35.01 16.60
C GLU A 396 -1.44 -34.76 15.09
N LEU A 397 -1.37 -33.49 14.68
CA LEU A 397 -1.15 -33.09 13.29
C LEU A 397 0.26 -33.43 12.79
N GLU A 398 0.35 -33.82 11.52
CA GLU A 398 1.61 -34.06 10.83
C GLU A 398 2.49 -32.79 10.77
N GLY A 399 3.79 -32.96 11.01
CA GLY A 399 4.79 -31.90 10.92
C GLY A 399 4.91 -30.96 12.14
N VAL A 400 4.09 -31.16 13.19
CA VAL A 400 4.11 -30.38 14.44
C VAL A 400 4.89 -31.13 15.54
N ASP A 401 5.69 -30.43 16.36
CA ASP A 401 6.42 -31.06 17.48
C ASP A 401 5.46 -31.40 18.64
N PRO A 402 5.34 -32.68 19.06
CA PRO A 402 4.48 -33.06 20.18
C PRO A 402 4.78 -32.33 21.50
N LYS A 403 5.98 -31.75 21.68
CA LYS A 403 6.34 -30.97 22.88
C LYS A 403 5.43 -29.75 23.11
N HIS A 404 4.75 -29.23 22.09
CA HIS A 404 3.78 -28.14 22.28
C HIS A 404 2.51 -28.58 23.03
N ASN A 405 2.24 -29.90 23.12
CA ASN A 405 1.15 -30.41 23.95
C ASN A 405 1.57 -30.48 25.43
N THR A 406 1.35 -29.38 26.15
CA THR A 406 1.63 -29.27 27.60
C THR A 406 0.61 -30.00 28.49
N GLY A 407 -0.39 -30.69 27.91
CA GLY A 407 -1.48 -31.35 28.64
C GLY A 407 -2.51 -30.43 29.29
N ARG A 408 -2.15 -29.17 29.62
CA ARG A 408 -3.01 -28.16 30.27
C ARG A 408 -4.39 -28.03 29.61
N ASN A 409 -4.40 -27.99 28.28
CA ASN A 409 -5.57 -27.69 27.46
C ASN A 409 -6.25 -28.96 26.90
N ALA A 410 -5.86 -30.17 27.35
CA ALA A 410 -6.38 -31.45 26.85
C ALA A 410 -7.90 -31.61 27.02
N HIS A 411 -8.52 -30.90 27.97
CA HIS A 411 -9.97 -30.90 28.17
C HIS A 411 -10.76 -30.26 27.00
N LEU A 412 -10.12 -29.44 26.17
CA LEU A 412 -10.71 -28.81 24.98
C LEU A 412 -10.63 -29.70 23.72
N LEU A 413 -9.91 -30.82 23.78
CA LEU A 413 -9.69 -31.71 22.63
C LEU A 413 -10.97 -32.18 21.91
N PRO A 414 -12.10 -32.50 22.58
CA PRO A 414 -13.33 -32.87 21.88
C PRO A 414 -13.86 -31.76 20.95
N GLN A 415 -13.76 -30.50 21.36
CA GLN A 415 -14.16 -29.33 20.58
C GLN A 415 -13.16 -29.03 19.46
N LEU A 416 -11.85 -29.09 19.75
CA LEU A 416 -10.82 -28.90 18.71
C LEU A 416 -10.96 -29.93 17.59
N ARG A 417 -11.37 -31.16 17.92
CA ARG A 417 -11.70 -32.20 16.92
C ARG A 417 -12.92 -31.81 16.07
N TYR A 418 -14.01 -31.29 16.65
CA TYR A 418 -15.14 -30.79 15.86
C TYR A 418 -14.75 -29.62 14.94
N LEU A 419 -13.85 -28.72 15.37
CA LEU A 419 -13.32 -27.65 14.53
C LEU A 419 -12.45 -28.22 13.37
N HIS A 420 -11.62 -29.21 13.64
CA HIS A 420 -10.81 -29.89 12.60
C HIS A 420 -11.66 -30.69 11.60
N ASP A 421 -12.72 -31.35 12.06
CA ASP A 421 -13.64 -32.10 11.20
C ASP A 421 -14.56 -31.17 10.38
N LEU A 422 -14.96 -30.03 10.92
CA LEU A 422 -15.59 -28.95 10.16
C LEU A 422 -14.64 -28.38 9.10
N TYR A 423 -13.37 -28.14 9.45
CA TYR A 423 -12.35 -27.69 8.50
C TYR A 423 -12.20 -28.64 7.30
N LYS A 424 -12.09 -29.95 7.53
CA LYS A 424 -12.00 -30.96 6.43
C LYS A 424 -13.18 -30.84 5.46
N VAL A 425 -14.38 -30.62 6.00
CA VAL A 425 -15.62 -30.45 5.23
C VAL A 425 -15.65 -29.11 4.47
N LEU A 426 -15.18 -28.03 5.08
CA LEU A 426 -15.08 -26.70 4.43
C LEU A 426 -14.00 -26.68 3.34
N ARG A 427 -12.80 -27.21 3.62
CA ARG A 427 -11.69 -27.33 2.68
C ARG A 427 -12.08 -28.15 1.45
N LYS A 428 -12.80 -29.27 1.63
CA LYS A 428 -13.41 -30.01 0.52
C LYS A 428 -14.39 -29.16 -0.28
N ALA A 429 -15.28 -28.41 0.38
CA ALA A 429 -16.22 -27.51 -0.29
C ALA A 429 -15.52 -26.32 -1.00
N ARG A 430 -14.32 -25.91 -0.58
CA ARG A 430 -13.45 -24.95 -1.29
C ARG A 430 -12.85 -25.54 -2.57
N SER A 431 -12.37 -26.79 -2.52
CA SER A 431 -11.92 -27.51 -3.71
C SER A 431 -13.06 -27.78 -4.71
N GLU A 432 -14.24 -28.25 -4.25
CA GLU A 432 -15.43 -28.45 -5.11
C GLU A 432 -15.96 -27.13 -5.71
N ARG A 433 -15.79 -26.01 -4.98
CA ARG A 433 -16.09 -24.68 -5.50
C ARG A 433 -15.08 -24.23 -6.55
N GLY A 434 -13.83 -24.70 -6.50
CA GLY A 434 -12.76 -24.27 -7.39
C GLY A 434 -12.26 -22.86 -7.07
N ALA A 435 -12.08 -22.58 -5.77
CA ALA A 435 -11.17 -21.51 -5.37
C ALA A 435 -9.74 -21.87 -5.81
N ILE A 436 -8.95 -20.87 -6.17
CA ILE A 436 -7.54 -21.02 -6.50
C ILE A 436 -6.76 -21.13 -5.20
N ASP A 437 -5.93 -22.16 -5.08
CA ASP A 437 -5.08 -22.37 -3.90
C ASP A 437 -3.62 -22.49 -4.35
N PHE A 438 -2.86 -21.41 -4.14
CA PHE A 438 -1.41 -21.40 -4.32
C PHE A 438 -0.75 -21.76 -2.99
N GLU A 439 0.22 -22.66 -3.01
CA GLU A 439 1.12 -22.88 -1.88
C GLU A 439 2.34 -21.96 -2.05
N THR A 440 2.58 -21.10 -1.06
CA THR A 440 3.71 -20.16 -1.01
C THR A 440 4.44 -20.33 0.31
N VAL A 441 5.77 -20.30 0.27
CA VAL A 441 6.61 -20.42 1.47
C VAL A 441 6.81 -19.04 2.09
N GLU A 442 6.08 -18.74 3.16
CA GLU A 442 6.35 -17.59 4.00
C GLU A 442 7.59 -17.84 4.88
N THR A 443 8.32 -16.78 5.24
CA THR A 443 9.55 -16.88 6.04
C THR A 443 9.50 -16.00 7.28
N ARG A 444 10.07 -16.49 8.38
CA ARG A 444 10.29 -15.77 9.64
C ARG A 444 11.78 -15.54 9.83
N ILE A 445 12.15 -14.36 10.32
CA ILE A 445 13.50 -14.09 10.81
C ILE A 445 13.60 -14.54 12.27
N VAL A 446 14.70 -15.23 12.60
CA VAL A 446 15.17 -15.46 13.97
C VAL A 446 16.29 -14.44 14.23
N PHE A 447 16.23 -13.77 15.38
CA PHE A 447 17.19 -12.74 15.78
C PHE A 447 18.10 -13.22 16.91
N ASP A 448 19.37 -12.82 16.87
CA ASP A 448 20.32 -13.00 17.97
C ASP A 448 20.11 -11.99 19.13
N ASP A 449 20.87 -12.13 20.22
CA ASP A 449 20.84 -11.21 21.37
C ASP A 449 21.23 -9.76 20.98
N GLU A 450 22.01 -9.58 19.91
CA GLU A 450 22.37 -8.30 19.30
C GLU A 450 21.32 -7.73 18.32
N LYS A 451 20.20 -8.43 18.09
CA LYS A 451 19.12 -8.10 17.12
C LYS A 451 19.52 -8.08 15.65
N ARG A 452 20.44 -8.95 15.24
CA ARG A 452 20.78 -9.27 13.83
C ARG A 452 20.15 -10.60 13.42
N ILE A 453 20.15 -10.94 12.13
CA ILE A 453 19.62 -12.23 11.67
C ILE A 453 20.55 -13.37 12.15
N GLU A 454 20.04 -14.26 12.99
CA GLU A 454 20.63 -15.58 13.23
C GLU A 454 20.27 -16.53 12.08
N ALA A 455 18.99 -16.57 11.69
CA ALA A 455 18.48 -17.43 10.63
C ALA A 455 17.22 -16.87 9.96
N ILE A 456 16.98 -17.31 8.72
CA ILE A 456 15.71 -17.13 8.00
C ILE A 456 15.08 -18.53 7.87
N VAL A 457 13.88 -18.73 8.42
CA VAL A 457 13.25 -20.05 8.50
C VAL A 457 11.86 -20.07 7.85
N PRO A 458 11.48 -21.14 7.13
CA PRO A 458 10.18 -21.25 6.48
C PRO A 458 9.06 -21.53 7.49
N ILE A 459 7.94 -20.80 7.38
CA ILE A 459 6.77 -20.94 8.25
C ILE A 459 5.92 -22.13 7.79
N ARG A 460 5.74 -23.13 8.66
CA ARG A 460 5.02 -24.37 8.35
C ARG A 460 3.51 -24.24 8.58
N ARG A 461 2.75 -23.87 7.55
CA ARG A 461 1.27 -23.73 7.58
C ARG A 461 0.54 -25.09 7.62
N HIS A 462 0.50 -25.72 8.80
CA HIS A 462 -0.30 -26.93 9.09
C HIS A 462 -1.80 -26.63 9.37
N ASP A 463 -2.64 -27.67 9.49
CA ASP A 463 -4.11 -27.55 9.53
C ASP A 463 -4.68 -26.62 10.61
N ALA A 464 -4.01 -26.43 11.76
CA ALA A 464 -4.47 -25.49 12.80
C ALA A 464 -4.55 -24.04 12.31
N HIS A 465 -3.70 -23.64 11.36
CA HIS A 465 -3.81 -22.36 10.66
C HIS A 465 -5.01 -22.37 9.69
N LYS A 466 -5.12 -23.45 8.91
CA LYS A 466 -6.11 -23.62 7.84
C LYS A 466 -7.55 -23.75 8.38
N LEU A 467 -7.74 -24.24 9.62
CA LEU A 467 -9.07 -24.31 10.25
C LEU A 467 -9.59 -22.94 10.70
N ILE A 468 -8.71 -22.05 11.19
CA ILE A 468 -9.09 -20.66 11.50
C ILE A 468 -9.39 -19.91 10.21
N GLU A 469 -8.55 -20.05 9.18
CA GLU A 469 -8.78 -19.51 7.84
C GLU A 469 -10.18 -19.87 7.30
N GLU A 470 -10.54 -21.16 7.23
CA GLU A 470 -11.86 -21.57 6.73
C GLU A 470 -13.03 -21.09 7.61
N CYS A 471 -12.85 -20.96 8.92
CA CYS A 471 -13.86 -20.38 9.82
C CYS A 471 -14.08 -18.88 9.55
N MET A 472 -12.99 -18.12 9.40
CA MET A 472 -13.04 -16.68 9.09
C MET A 472 -13.57 -16.42 7.68
N LEU A 473 -13.19 -17.25 6.69
CA LEU A 473 -13.77 -17.21 5.34
C LEU A 473 -15.29 -17.41 5.38
N CYS A 474 -15.79 -18.33 6.21
CA CYS A 474 -17.24 -18.52 6.39
C CYS A 474 -17.93 -17.28 6.97
N ALA A 475 -17.37 -16.67 8.03
CA ALA A 475 -17.92 -15.46 8.64
C ALA A 475 -17.89 -14.24 7.69
N ASN A 476 -16.80 -14.07 6.95
CA ASN A 476 -16.63 -13.03 5.94
C ASN A 476 -17.65 -13.17 4.79
N VAL A 477 -17.91 -14.39 4.32
CA VAL A 477 -18.94 -14.67 3.29
C VAL A 477 -20.37 -14.55 3.84
N ALA A 478 -20.62 -14.95 5.09
CA ALA A 478 -21.89 -14.71 5.76
C ALA A 478 -22.19 -13.21 5.85
N THR A 479 -21.17 -12.41 6.19
CA THR A 479 -21.27 -10.95 6.34
C THR A 479 -21.55 -10.27 5.01
N ALA A 480 -20.79 -10.60 3.96
CA ALA A 480 -21.03 -10.06 2.62
C ALA A 480 -22.47 -10.34 2.13
N ARG A 481 -22.99 -11.55 2.37
CA ARG A 481 -24.37 -11.91 2.03
C ARG A 481 -25.41 -11.19 2.90
N ALA A 482 -25.10 -10.86 4.15
CA ALA A 482 -26.00 -10.14 5.04
C ALA A 482 -26.13 -8.66 4.66
N LEU A 483 -24.99 -8.03 4.30
CA LEU A 483 -24.94 -6.65 3.82
C LEU A 483 -25.69 -6.49 2.49
N ASP A 484 -25.35 -7.31 1.48
CA ASP A 484 -26.00 -7.36 0.16
C ASP A 484 -27.53 -7.46 0.26
N ARG A 485 -28.04 -8.39 1.07
CA ARG A 485 -29.48 -8.57 1.30
C ARG A 485 -30.15 -7.46 2.12
N SER A 486 -29.38 -6.67 2.88
CA SER A 486 -29.94 -5.57 3.68
C SER A 486 -30.22 -4.32 2.84
N GLY A 487 -29.61 -4.21 1.64
CA GLY A 487 -29.64 -3.01 0.81
C GLY A 487 -28.80 -1.85 1.35
N LEU A 488 -28.01 -2.06 2.41
CA LEU A 488 -27.10 -1.07 2.96
C LEU A 488 -25.78 -1.06 2.18
N GLU A 489 -25.39 0.10 1.69
CA GLU A 489 -24.08 0.35 1.07
C GLU A 489 -22.98 0.03 2.09
N ALA A 490 -21.98 -0.79 1.70
CA ALA A 490 -20.90 -1.21 2.57
C ALA A 490 -19.67 -1.63 1.75
N LEU A 491 -18.49 -1.66 2.37
CA LEU A 491 -17.27 -2.14 1.71
C LEU A 491 -17.28 -3.66 1.52
N TYR A 492 -16.86 -4.09 0.35
CA TYR A 492 -16.50 -5.47 0.00
C TYR A 492 -14.99 -5.56 -0.24
N ARG A 493 -14.43 -6.76 -0.06
CA ARG A 493 -13.06 -7.08 -0.45
C ARG A 493 -13.11 -7.72 -1.84
N VAL A 494 -13.00 -6.87 -2.85
CA VAL A 494 -13.10 -7.24 -4.26
C VAL A 494 -11.76 -7.78 -4.75
N HIS A 495 -11.81 -8.78 -5.63
CA HIS A 495 -10.65 -9.26 -6.39
C HIS A 495 -11.15 -9.61 -7.79
N SER A 496 -11.00 -8.67 -8.73
CA SER A 496 -11.41 -8.82 -10.13
C SER A 496 -10.50 -9.82 -10.87
N GLY A 497 -10.89 -10.28 -12.06
CA GLY A 497 -10.11 -11.25 -12.83
C GLY A 497 -8.73 -10.75 -13.30
N PRO A 498 -7.92 -11.61 -13.96
CA PRO A 498 -6.72 -11.19 -14.67
C PRO A 498 -7.08 -10.22 -15.81
N SER A 499 -6.23 -9.23 -16.10
CA SER A 499 -6.44 -8.34 -17.26
C SER A 499 -6.11 -9.05 -18.58
N GLU A 500 -6.71 -8.59 -19.70
CA GLU A 500 -6.52 -9.16 -21.04
C GLU A 500 -5.03 -9.34 -21.40
N GLN A 501 -4.18 -8.34 -21.10
CA GLN A 501 -2.74 -8.42 -21.35
C GLN A 501 -2.05 -9.47 -20.47
N LYS A 502 -2.31 -9.49 -19.15
CA LYS A 502 -1.74 -10.49 -18.24
C LYS A 502 -2.14 -11.91 -18.63
N LEU A 503 -3.39 -12.06 -19.06
CA LEU A 503 -3.98 -13.32 -19.51
C LEU A 503 -3.42 -13.78 -20.87
N THR A 504 -3.18 -12.86 -21.79
CA THR A 504 -2.51 -13.14 -23.07
C THR A 504 -1.09 -13.67 -22.84
N ASN A 505 -0.29 -12.94 -22.04
CA ASN A 505 1.06 -13.35 -21.69
C ASN A 505 1.09 -14.76 -21.04
N LEU A 506 0.12 -15.05 -20.15
CA LEU A 506 0.00 -16.38 -19.53
C LEU A 506 -0.34 -17.47 -20.55
N ARG A 507 -1.20 -17.19 -21.54
CA ARG A 507 -1.57 -18.15 -22.60
C ARG A 507 -0.39 -18.44 -23.54
N GLU A 508 0.40 -17.42 -23.90
CA GLU A 508 1.61 -17.57 -24.70
C GLU A 508 2.63 -18.46 -23.98
N PHE A 509 2.94 -18.14 -22.71
CA PHE A 509 3.82 -18.94 -21.85
C PHE A 509 3.38 -20.40 -21.73
N LEU A 510 2.09 -20.65 -21.43
CA LEU A 510 1.55 -22.01 -21.32
C LEU A 510 1.60 -22.77 -22.65
N GLY A 511 1.36 -22.08 -23.77
CA GLY A 511 1.31 -22.67 -25.10
C GLY A 511 2.65 -23.27 -25.55
N GLU A 512 3.78 -22.61 -25.27
CA GLU A 512 5.10 -23.17 -25.58
C GLU A 512 5.42 -24.45 -24.79
N ILE A 513 5.04 -24.51 -23.51
CA ILE A 513 5.29 -25.69 -22.65
C ILE A 513 4.24 -26.81 -22.81
N GLY A 514 3.41 -26.72 -23.85
CA GLY A 514 2.40 -27.73 -24.21
C GLY A 514 1.16 -27.76 -23.30
N LEU A 515 0.93 -26.69 -22.54
CA LEU A 515 -0.23 -26.53 -21.66
C LEU A 515 -1.24 -25.53 -22.24
N SER A 516 -2.45 -25.51 -21.69
CA SER A 516 -3.45 -24.49 -22.02
C SER A 516 -4.34 -24.18 -20.82
N LEU A 517 -4.66 -22.91 -20.65
CA LEU A 517 -5.69 -22.45 -19.71
C LEU A 517 -7.05 -22.55 -20.40
N GLN A 518 -8.00 -23.24 -19.78
CA GLN A 518 -9.36 -23.42 -20.28
C GLN A 518 -10.23 -22.16 -20.03
N GLY A 519 -11.54 -22.24 -20.31
CA GLY A 519 -12.50 -21.18 -19.99
C GLY A 519 -12.80 -20.16 -21.10
N GLY A 520 -12.26 -20.32 -22.32
CA GLY A 520 -12.54 -19.40 -23.43
C GLY A 520 -11.77 -18.09 -23.29
N GLU A 521 -12.37 -16.95 -23.62
CA GLU A 521 -11.72 -15.63 -23.49
C GLU A 521 -11.60 -15.20 -22.02
N GLU A 522 -12.67 -15.33 -21.24
CA GLU A 522 -12.77 -15.01 -19.80
C GLU A 522 -12.69 -16.29 -18.91
N PRO A 523 -11.50 -16.74 -18.49
CA PRO A 523 -11.34 -17.96 -17.72
C PRO A 523 -11.84 -17.80 -16.29
N SER A 524 -12.51 -18.82 -15.77
CA SER A 524 -12.97 -18.83 -14.39
C SER A 524 -11.86 -19.30 -13.43
N PRO A 525 -11.99 -19.04 -12.11
CA PRO A 525 -11.12 -19.63 -11.09
C PRO A 525 -11.05 -21.16 -11.13
N LYS A 526 -12.07 -21.84 -11.66
CA LYS A 526 -12.04 -23.30 -11.88
C LYS A 526 -11.07 -23.70 -12.97
N ASP A 527 -10.93 -22.93 -14.04
CA ASP A 527 -9.99 -23.20 -15.12
C ASP A 527 -8.54 -23.06 -14.62
N TYR A 528 -8.29 -22.06 -13.77
CA TYR A 528 -7.03 -21.92 -13.03
C TYR A 528 -6.80 -23.12 -12.09
N GLN A 529 -7.76 -23.48 -11.25
CA GLN A 529 -7.59 -24.59 -10.30
C GLN A 529 -7.45 -25.96 -11.00
N MET A 530 -8.12 -26.17 -12.14
CA MET A 530 -7.93 -27.37 -12.98
C MET A 530 -6.53 -27.42 -13.58
N LEU A 531 -5.98 -26.29 -14.04
CA LEU A 531 -4.60 -26.23 -14.52
C LEU A 531 -3.61 -26.53 -13.38
N LEU A 532 -3.78 -25.93 -12.19
CA LEU A 532 -2.97 -26.19 -11.00
C LEU A 532 -2.98 -27.68 -10.60
N SER A 533 -4.17 -28.28 -10.49
CA SER A 533 -4.31 -29.69 -10.11
C SER A 533 -3.77 -30.68 -11.17
N ASN A 534 -3.55 -30.22 -12.41
CA ASN A 534 -2.94 -31.01 -13.48
C ASN A 534 -1.41 -30.84 -13.57
N LEU A 535 -0.77 -30.00 -12.73
CA LEU A 535 0.69 -29.83 -12.76
C LEU A 535 1.44 -31.04 -12.20
N GLY A 536 0.94 -31.66 -11.14
CA GLY A 536 1.58 -32.82 -10.49
C GLY A 536 3.05 -32.56 -10.13
N GLU A 537 3.89 -33.59 -10.27
CA GLU A 537 5.33 -33.55 -10.00
C GLU A 537 6.15 -32.95 -11.18
N ARG A 538 5.57 -32.03 -11.96
CA ARG A 538 6.29 -31.39 -13.08
C ARG A 538 7.47 -30.54 -12.57
N PRO A 539 8.65 -30.61 -13.21
CA PRO A 539 9.82 -29.82 -12.80
C PRO A 539 9.65 -28.31 -13.02
N ASP A 540 8.67 -27.89 -13.82
CA ASP A 540 8.29 -26.49 -14.04
C ASP A 540 7.01 -26.08 -13.28
N ALA A 541 6.50 -26.91 -12.36
CA ALA A 541 5.25 -26.62 -11.63
C ALA A 541 5.29 -25.28 -10.87
N ALA A 542 6.38 -25.00 -10.13
CA ALA A 542 6.55 -23.74 -9.39
C ALA A 542 6.63 -22.50 -10.31
N VAL A 543 7.19 -22.67 -11.52
CA VAL A 543 7.24 -21.64 -12.57
C VAL A 543 5.83 -21.29 -13.03
N ILE A 544 5.04 -22.31 -13.32
CA ILE A 544 3.67 -22.17 -13.82
C ILE A 544 2.79 -21.57 -12.73
N GLN A 545 2.90 -22.02 -11.48
CA GLN A 545 2.23 -21.41 -10.32
C GLN A 545 2.58 -19.93 -10.16
N THR A 546 3.87 -19.57 -10.25
CA THR A 546 4.35 -18.18 -10.16
C THR A 546 3.79 -17.31 -11.30
N MET A 547 3.77 -17.82 -12.53
CA MET A 547 3.21 -17.12 -13.69
C MET A 547 1.68 -16.94 -13.58
N MET A 548 0.97 -17.95 -13.09
CA MET A 548 -0.47 -17.90 -12.82
C MET A 548 -0.80 -16.94 -11.68
N LEU A 549 0.00 -16.87 -10.61
CA LEU A 549 -0.18 -15.91 -9.52
C LEU A 549 0.07 -14.47 -10.02
N ARG A 550 1.16 -14.25 -10.77
CA ARG A 550 1.50 -12.94 -11.36
C ARG A 550 0.46 -12.46 -12.40
N SER A 551 -0.31 -13.36 -13.02
CA SER A 551 -1.38 -13.00 -13.96
C SER A 551 -2.62 -12.39 -13.28
N LEU A 552 -2.84 -12.64 -11.99
CA LEU A 552 -4.01 -12.14 -11.27
C LEU A 552 -3.93 -10.62 -10.97
N SER A 553 -5.07 -10.03 -10.61
CA SER A 553 -5.16 -8.65 -10.15
C SER A 553 -4.93 -8.58 -8.64
N GLN A 554 -4.59 -7.39 -8.11
CA GLN A 554 -4.58 -7.18 -6.67
C GLN A 554 -6.02 -7.06 -6.15
N ALA A 555 -6.26 -7.51 -4.91
CA ALA A 555 -7.53 -7.32 -4.23
C ALA A 555 -7.60 -5.92 -3.58
N VAL A 556 -8.79 -5.32 -3.55
CA VAL A 556 -9.05 -3.94 -3.10
C VAL A 556 -10.31 -3.85 -2.25
N TYR A 557 -10.46 -2.77 -1.48
CA TYR A 557 -11.71 -2.44 -0.79
C TYR A 557 -12.58 -1.52 -1.65
N HIS A 558 -13.80 -1.93 -1.95
CA HIS A 558 -14.71 -1.21 -2.86
C HIS A 558 -16.18 -1.42 -2.45
N PRO A 559 -17.09 -0.42 -2.59
CA PRO A 559 -18.50 -0.58 -2.22
C PRO A 559 -19.36 -1.34 -3.23
N GLU A 560 -18.96 -1.41 -4.52
CA GLU A 560 -19.63 -2.30 -5.48
C GLU A 560 -19.05 -3.72 -5.38
N ASN A 561 -19.94 -4.71 -5.18
CA ASN A 561 -19.55 -6.11 -5.03
C ASN A 561 -19.36 -6.81 -6.39
N GLU A 562 -18.13 -6.77 -6.93
CA GLU A 562 -17.74 -7.57 -8.10
C GLU A 562 -17.40 -9.04 -7.76
N GLY A 563 -17.48 -9.42 -6.48
CA GLY A 563 -17.01 -10.72 -5.98
C GLY A 563 -15.49 -10.81 -5.81
N HIS A 564 -14.99 -12.03 -5.63
CA HIS A 564 -13.58 -12.29 -5.33
C HIS A 564 -13.06 -13.52 -6.09
N PHE A 565 -12.33 -13.28 -7.18
CA PHE A 565 -11.84 -14.27 -8.14
C PHE A 565 -11.05 -15.40 -7.46
N GLY A 566 -9.96 -15.09 -6.74
CA GLY A 566 -9.10 -16.11 -6.14
C GLY A 566 -9.82 -17.10 -5.20
N LEU A 567 -10.78 -16.65 -4.40
CA LEU A 567 -11.57 -17.48 -3.47
C LEU A 567 -12.83 -18.10 -4.12
N HIS A 568 -13.11 -17.76 -5.38
CA HIS A 568 -14.33 -18.06 -6.13
C HIS A 568 -15.62 -17.82 -5.32
N TYR A 569 -15.74 -16.62 -4.72
CA TYR A 569 -16.96 -16.16 -4.05
C TYR A 569 -17.63 -15.03 -4.85
N ALA A 570 -18.96 -15.08 -4.97
CA ALA A 570 -19.78 -14.01 -5.57
C ALA A 570 -19.98 -12.78 -4.64
N GLY A 571 -19.39 -12.81 -3.45
CA GLY A 571 -19.42 -11.72 -2.47
C GLY A 571 -18.56 -12.08 -1.27
N TYR A 572 -17.67 -11.17 -0.90
CA TYR A 572 -16.71 -11.34 0.18
C TYR A 572 -16.37 -9.98 0.79
N THR A 573 -16.24 -9.90 2.11
CA THR A 573 -15.81 -8.69 2.81
C THR A 573 -15.01 -9.07 4.05
N HIS A 574 -14.20 -8.16 4.57
CA HIS A 574 -13.46 -8.38 5.82
C HIS A 574 -14.30 -7.91 7.01
N PHE A 575 -14.61 -8.84 7.91
CA PHE A 575 -15.34 -8.66 9.16
C PHE A 575 -14.53 -9.09 10.39
N THR A 576 -13.55 -9.97 10.19
CA THR A 576 -12.92 -10.78 11.25
C THR A 576 -11.63 -10.18 11.84
N SER A 577 -11.26 -8.93 11.54
CA SER A 577 -10.09 -8.31 12.17
C SER A 577 -10.18 -6.77 12.42
N PRO A 578 -11.22 -6.28 13.11
CA PRO A 578 -11.43 -4.85 13.35
C PRO A 578 -10.43 -4.18 14.29
N ILE A 579 -9.62 -4.92 15.07
CA ILE A 579 -8.55 -4.32 15.88
C ILE A 579 -7.44 -3.73 14.99
N ARG A 580 -7.24 -4.31 13.81
CA ARG A 580 -6.09 -4.05 12.92
C ARG A 580 -6.45 -3.67 11.49
N ARG A 581 -7.74 -3.60 11.12
CA ARG A 581 -8.23 -3.15 9.80
C ARG A 581 -9.45 -2.23 9.94
N TYR A 582 -9.38 -1.04 9.36
CA TYR A 582 -10.46 -0.06 9.39
C TYR A 582 -11.69 -0.46 8.54
N PRO A 583 -11.57 -1.14 7.38
CA PRO A 583 -12.72 -1.70 6.67
C PRO A 583 -13.59 -2.62 7.53
N ASP A 584 -12.99 -3.48 8.35
CA ASP A 584 -13.71 -4.35 9.28
C ASP A 584 -14.45 -3.54 10.35
N LEU A 585 -13.85 -2.47 10.87
CA LEU A 585 -14.53 -1.54 11.80
C LEU A 585 -15.75 -0.86 11.15
N LEU A 586 -15.66 -0.46 9.87
CA LEU A 586 -16.81 0.04 9.11
C LEU A 586 -17.89 -1.06 8.93
N VAL A 587 -17.49 -2.29 8.63
CA VAL A 587 -18.43 -3.44 8.53
C VAL A 587 -19.11 -3.73 9.87
N HIS A 588 -18.40 -3.66 10.99
CA HIS A 588 -18.98 -3.81 12.33
C HIS A 588 -20.00 -2.70 12.64
N ARG A 589 -19.71 -1.46 12.25
CA ARG A 589 -20.65 -0.33 12.38
C ARG A 589 -21.95 -0.54 11.56
N ALA A 590 -21.82 -1.07 10.34
CA ALA A 590 -22.97 -1.47 9.52
C ALA A 590 -23.79 -2.58 10.19
N LEU A 591 -23.14 -3.66 10.64
CA LEU A 591 -23.80 -4.78 11.34
C LEU A 591 -24.50 -4.33 12.62
N ARG A 592 -23.85 -3.49 13.46
CA ARG A 592 -24.43 -2.90 14.67
C ARG A 592 -25.71 -2.13 14.41
N TYR A 593 -25.75 -1.33 13.33
CA TYR A 593 -26.97 -0.65 12.90
C TYR A 593 -28.08 -1.64 12.52
N LEU A 594 -27.76 -2.63 11.68
CA LEU A 594 -28.73 -3.63 11.19
C LEU A 594 -29.28 -4.52 12.32
N VAL A 595 -28.45 -4.87 13.31
CA VAL A 595 -28.83 -5.60 14.54
C VAL A 595 -29.76 -4.76 15.43
N ARG A 596 -29.45 -3.48 15.68
CA ARG A 596 -30.20 -2.65 16.65
C ARG A 596 -31.46 -2.02 16.06
N SER A 597 -31.47 -1.71 14.76
CA SER A 597 -32.52 -0.91 14.10
C SER A 597 -33.27 -1.63 12.98
N GLY A 598 -32.84 -2.84 12.59
CA GLY A 598 -33.54 -3.70 11.63
C GLY A 598 -32.78 -3.87 10.31
N GLY A 599 -32.64 -5.13 9.88
CA GLY A 599 -31.82 -5.55 8.74
C GLY A 599 -32.37 -5.29 7.34
N GLY A 600 -33.16 -4.23 7.13
CA GLY A 600 -33.84 -3.98 5.85
C GLY A 600 -34.78 -5.13 5.47
N GLU A 601 -34.64 -5.64 4.24
CA GLU A 601 -35.39 -6.82 3.75
C GLU A 601 -34.90 -8.16 4.36
N ALA A 602 -33.82 -8.15 5.14
CA ALA A 602 -33.16 -9.34 5.67
C ALA A 602 -33.24 -9.51 7.21
N PRO A 603 -34.36 -9.20 7.91
CA PRO A 603 -34.38 -9.15 9.38
C PRO A 603 -34.06 -10.50 10.04
N ALA A 604 -34.34 -11.63 9.37
CA ALA A 604 -33.98 -12.96 9.87
C ALA A 604 -32.45 -13.21 9.96
N CYS A 605 -31.62 -12.35 9.37
CA CYS A 605 -30.16 -12.43 9.45
C CYS A 605 -29.58 -11.71 10.68
N PHE A 606 -30.41 -11.01 11.48
CA PHE A 606 -29.96 -10.16 12.58
C PHE A 606 -30.81 -10.40 13.83
N HIS A 607 -30.19 -10.82 14.94
CA HIS A 607 -30.89 -11.06 16.20
C HIS A 607 -30.68 -9.89 17.17
N LYS A 608 -31.78 -9.17 17.42
CA LYS A 608 -31.85 -8.09 18.40
C LYS A 608 -32.23 -8.64 19.78
N VAL A 609 -31.42 -8.31 20.80
CA VAL A 609 -31.62 -8.78 22.17
C VAL A 609 -32.68 -7.93 22.88
N GLY A 610 -33.91 -8.46 22.97
CA GLY A 610 -34.98 -7.93 23.81
C GLY A 610 -35.37 -6.47 23.50
N ASP A 611 -35.39 -5.65 24.54
CA ASP A 611 -35.77 -4.22 24.55
C ASP A 611 -34.63 -3.27 24.12
N ALA A 612 -33.53 -3.82 23.59
CA ALA A 612 -32.38 -3.08 23.06
C ALA A 612 -32.78 -1.76 22.35
N PRO A 613 -32.14 -0.61 22.65
CA PRO A 613 -32.45 0.64 21.97
C PRO A 613 -32.14 0.55 20.46
N ASN A 614 -32.96 1.18 19.63
CA ASN A 614 -32.62 1.46 18.23
C ASN A 614 -31.46 2.48 18.20
N ILE A 615 -30.61 2.38 17.17
CA ILE A 615 -29.52 3.33 16.91
C ILE A 615 -29.78 4.03 15.57
N ASP A 616 -29.72 5.36 15.55
CA ASP A 616 -29.81 6.15 14.31
C ASP A 616 -28.63 5.80 13.38
N ARG A 617 -28.89 5.53 12.09
CA ARG A 617 -27.85 5.33 11.06
C ARG A 617 -26.84 6.47 11.10
N LYS A 618 -27.28 7.73 11.28
CA LYS A 618 -26.39 8.89 11.31
C LYS A 618 -25.43 8.93 12.52
N LYS A 619 -25.71 8.17 13.59
CA LYS A 619 -24.81 8.11 14.75
C LYS A 619 -23.69 7.07 14.59
N ILE A 620 -23.98 5.93 13.95
CA ILE A 620 -23.06 4.78 13.90
C ILE A 620 -22.56 4.45 12.48
N TYR A 621 -23.33 4.75 11.45
CA TYR A 621 -23.02 4.46 10.06
C TYR A 621 -23.43 5.61 9.11
N PRO A 622 -22.86 6.83 9.27
CA PRO A 622 -23.22 8.02 8.49
C PRO A 622 -22.64 8.05 7.07
N TYR A 623 -22.07 6.94 6.58
CA TYR A 623 -21.44 6.86 5.27
C TYR A 623 -22.48 6.72 4.15
N ASP A 624 -22.22 7.38 3.03
CA ASP A 624 -22.87 7.21 1.73
C ASP A 624 -21.86 6.60 0.73
N LEU A 625 -22.28 6.42 -0.52
CA LEU A 625 -21.44 5.84 -1.57
C LEU A 625 -20.14 6.63 -1.81
N GLU A 626 -20.17 7.98 -1.77
CA GLU A 626 -18.98 8.80 -2.02
C GLU A 626 -17.97 8.65 -0.88
N ALA A 627 -18.43 8.71 0.37
CA ALA A 627 -17.61 8.40 1.53
C ALA A 627 -17.04 6.98 1.45
N LEU A 628 -17.83 5.97 1.07
CA LEU A 628 -17.35 4.59 0.98
C LEU A 628 -16.33 4.37 -0.15
N ILE A 629 -16.45 5.06 -1.28
CA ILE A 629 -15.42 5.05 -2.34
C ILE A 629 -14.09 5.59 -1.79
N ALA A 630 -14.13 6.76 -1.12
CA ALA A 630 -12.93 7.35 -0.52
C ALA A 630 -12.31 6.45 0.57
N GLN A 631 -13.13 5.84 1.43
CA GLN A 631 -12.69 4.92 2.48
C GLN A 631 -12.06 3.64 1.91
N GLY A 632 -12.65 3.07 0.85
CA GLY A 632 -12.10 1.91 0.14
C GLY A 632 -10.76 2.22 -0.53
N GLY A 633 -10.65 3.38 -1.17
CA GLY A 633 -9.42 3.90 -1.75
C GLY A 633 -8.30 4.06 -0.71
N ASN A 634 -8.55 4.83 0.35
CA ASN A 634 -7.60 5.05 1.45
C ASN A 634 -7.13 3.73 2.08
N SER A 635 -8.06 2.84 2.42
CA SER A 635 -7.73 1.54 3.04
C SER A 635 -6.86 0.67 2.13
N SER A 636 -7.12 0.70 0.81
CA SER A 636 -6.32 -0.05 -0.18
C SER A 636 -4.94 0.57 -0.43
N VAL A 637 -4.78 1.88 -0.26
CA VAL A 637 -3.47 2.57 -0.30
C VAL A 637 -2.67 2.25 0.96
N ALA A 638 -3.28 2.34 2.14
CA ALA A 638 -2.63 2.07 3.42
C ALA A 638 -2.16 0.60 3.55
N GLU A 639 -2.93 -0.36 3.01
CA GLU A 639 -2.54 -1.77 2.90
C GLU A 639 -1.25 -1.94 2.08
N ARG A 640 -1.16 -1.33 0.89
CA ARG A 640 0.06 -1.38 0.06
C ARG A 640 1.25 -0.69 0.72
N ARG A 641 1.03 0.47 1.36
CA ARG A 641 2.05 1.18 2.17
C ARG A 641 2.62 0.30 3.28
N ALA A 642 1.76 -0.46 3.98
CA ALA A 642 2.16 -1.39 5.03
C ALA A 642 3.00 -2.56 4.47
N ASP A 643 2.56 -3.18 3.38
CA ASP A 643 3.28 -4.25 2.68
C ASP A 643 4.65 -3.78 2.16
N GLU A 644 4.71 -2.58 1.56
CA GLU A 644 5.93 -2.02 0.97
C GLU A 644 6.96 -1.64 2.05
N ALA A 645 6.55 -1.00 3.14
CA ALA A 645 7.44 -0.71 4.27
C ALA A 645 7.96 -1.99 4.95
N SER A 646 7.09 -2.99 5.14
CA SER A 646 7.47 -4.26 5.78
C SER A 646 8.44 -5.06 4.88
N ARG A 647 8.18 -5.07 3.57
CA ARG A 647 9.08 -5.67 2.55
C ARG A 647 10.42 -4.94 2.48
N ASP A 648 10.43 -3.62 2.63
CA ASP A 648 11.65 -2.80 2.62
C ASP A 648 12.59 -3.12 3.79
N VAL A 649 12.04 -3.30 5.00
CA VAL A 649 12.83 -3.76 6.16
C VAL A 649 13.34 -5.17 5.92
N MET A 650 12.48 -6.10 5.47
CA MET A 650 12.89 -7.47 5.15
C MET A 650 14.00 -7.52 4.09
N ALA A 651 13.93 -6.71 3.04
CA ALA A 651 14.94 -6.62 1.99
C ALA A 651 16.26 -6.04 2.52
N PHE A 652 16.20 -5.01 3.36
CA PHE A 652 17.39 -4.47 4.03
C PHE A 652 18.07 -5.51 4.93
N LEU A 653 17.32 -6.19 5.80
CA LEU A 653 17.86 -7.21 6.70
C LEU A 653 18.47 -8.41 5.95
N LYS A 654 17.83 -8.84 4.85
CA LYS A 654 18.38 -9.87 3.96
C LYS A 654 19.70 -9.45 3.29
N CYS A 655 19.86 -8.16 2.98
CA CYS A 655 21.13 -7.62 2.50
C CYS A 655 22.19 -7.52 3.63
N GLU A 656 21.78 -7.17 4.85
CA GLU A 656 22.69 -7.10 6.01
C GLU A 656 23.29 -8.48 6.30
N PHE A 657 22.45 -9.51 6.40
CA PHE A 657 22.87 -10.90 6.59
C PHE A 657 23.80 -11.41 5.46
N LEU A 658 23.54 -11.07 4.19
CA LEU A 658 24.41 -11.48 3.09
C LEU A 658 25.71 -10.66 2.95
N GLN A 659 25.87 -9.54 3.67
CA GLN A 659 27.10 -8.74 3.59
C GLN A 659 28.31 -9.52 4.11
N ASP A 660 28.16 -10.25 5.21
CA ASP A 660 29.22 -11.11 5.78
C ASP A 660 29.42 -12.42 4.99
N HIS A 661 28.55 -12.69 4.01
CA HIS A 661 28.58 -13.86 3.12
C HIS A 661 29.03 -13.54 1.68
N VAL A 662 29.56 -12.34 1.39
CA VAL A 662 30.10 -11.99 0.07
C VAL A 662 31.23 -12.96 -0.32
N GLY A 663 31.19 -13.46 -1.56
CA GLY A 663 32.09 -14.48 -2.08
C GLY A 663 31.61 -15.93 -1.87
N SER A 664 30.56 -16.17 -1.09
CA SER A 664 29.98 -17.51 -0.92
C SER A 664 29.22 -17.98 -2.17
N GLU A 665 29.21 -19.30 -2.38
CA GLU A 665 28.52 -19.99 -3.48
C GLU A 665 27.25 -20.68 -2.97
N HIS A 666 26.15 -20.56 -3.72
CA HIS A 666 24.83 -21.10 -3.37
C HIS A 666 24.20 -21.79 -4.58
N GLU A 667 23.33 -22.77 -4.33
CA GLU A 667 22.35 -23.19 -5.34
C GLU A 667 21.18 -22.19 -5.31
N GLY A 668 20.69 -21.79 -6.48
CA GLY A 668 19.62 -20.82 -6.60
C GLY A 668 18.68 -21.10 -7.76
N ILE A 669 17.47 -20.55 -7.67
CA ILE A 669 16.38 -20.75 -8.65
C ILE A 669 16.03 -19.40 -9.26
N ILE A 670 15.93 -19.31 -10.60
CA ILE A 670 15.53 -18.07 -11.27
C ILE A 670 14.06 -17.73 -10.94
N THR A 671 13.83 -16.64 -10.21
CA THR A 671 12.49 -16.17 -9.78
C THR A 671 11.91 -15.07 -10.67
N ALA A 672 12.73 -14.36 -11.46
CA ALA A 672 12.26 -13.43 -12.50
C ALA A 672 13.33 -13.22 -13.59
N VAL A 673 12.91 -12.92 -14.82
CA VAL A 673 13.83 -12.61 -15.92
C VAL A 673 13.43 -11.29 -16.59
N THR A 674 14.43 -10.47 -16.95
CA THR A 674 14.25 -9.11 -17.47
C THR A 674 15.23 -8.82 -18.60
N GLY A 675 15.03 -7.69 -19.30
CA GLY A 675 15.95 -7.21 -20.33
C GLY A 675 17.37 -6.86 -19.86
N PHE A 676 17.61 -6.72 -18.55
CA PHE A 676 18.90 -6.35 -17.98
C PHE A 676 19.53 -7.45 -17.11
N GLY A 677 18.91 -8.62 -16.99
CA GLY A 677 19.37 -9.69 -16.11
C GLY A 677 18.24 -10.53 -15.54
N MET A 678 18.56 -11.37 -14.56
CA MET A 678 17.64 -12.32 -13.94
C MET A 678 17.79 -12.29 -12.41
N PHE A 679 16.66 -12.37 -11.70
CA PHE A 679 16.62 -12.52 -10.25
C PHE A 679 16.68 -14.00 -9.91
N VAL A 680 17.50 -14.33 -8.91
CA VAL A 680 17.74 -15.70 -8.43
C VAL A 680 17.52 -15.72 -6.93
N GLU A 681 16.61 -16.56 -6.45
CA GLU A 681 16.46 -16.86 -5.02
C GLU A 681 17.51 -17.88 -4.62
N LEU A 682 18.29 -17.57 -3.58
CA LEU A 682 19.24 -18.50 -2.97
C LEU A 682 18.48 -19.53 -2.13
N GLN A 683 18.70 -20.82 -2.41
CA GLN A 683 18.06 -21.93 -1.67
C GLN A 683 18.50 -21.92 -0.20
N ASP A 684 17.65 -22.48 0.67
CA ASP A 684 17.72 -22.48 2.14
C ASP A 684 17.74 -21.09 2.83
N LEU A 685 18.19 -20.03 2.16
CA LEU A 685 18.20 -18.65 2.68
C LEU A 685 16.92 -17.87 2.32
N TYR A 686 16.27 -18.22 1.20
CA TYR A 686 15.09 -17.50 0.66
C TYR A 686 15.37 -16.01 0.39
N ILE A 687 16.55 -15.70 -0.18
CA ILE A 687 16.97 -14.33 -0.49
C ILE A 687 17.13 -14.17 -2.00
N GLU A 688 16.47 -13.19 -2.60
CA GLU A 688 16.63 -12.85 -4.02
C GLU A 688 17.83 -11.92 -4.25
N GLY A 689 18.65 -12.24 -5.24
CA GLY A 689 19.69 -11.36 -5.78
C GLY A 689 19.62 -11.26 -7.30
N LEU A 690 20.27 -10.23 -7.87
CA LEU A 690 20.26 -9.94 -9.31
C LEU A 690 21.55 -10.45 -9.97
N VAL A 691 21.43 -11.39 -10.90
CA VAL A 691 22.47 -11.61 -11.92
C VAL A 691 22.22 -10.63 -13.06
N HIS A 692 23.03 -9.56 -13.12
CA HIS A 692 22.99 -8.60 -14.22
C HIS A 692 23.47 -9.24 -15.53
N ILE A 693 22.97 -8.79 -16.68
CA ILE A 693 23.30 -9.32 -18.02
C ILE A 693 24.81 -9.33 -18.33
N THR A 694 25.59 -8.42 -17.72
CA THR A 694 27.06 -8.37 -17.86
C THR A 694 27.81 -9.39 -17.00
N ALA A 695 27.15 -10.01 -16.02
CA ALA A 695 27.66 -11.13 -15.22
C ALA A 695 27.31 -12.51 -15.83
N LEU A 696 26.57 -12.53 -16.94
CA LEU A 696 26.36 -13.73 -17.74
C LEU A 696 27.59 -14.03 -18.62
N PRO A 697 27.81 -15.29 -19.03
CA PRO A 697 28.89 -15.65 -19.96
C PRO A 697 28.81 -14.89 -21.29
N GLN A 698 29.95 -14.44 -21.83
CA GLN A 698 30.01 -13.51 -22.97
C GLN A 698 29.18 -13.93 -24.21
N ASP A 699 28.03 -13.28 -24.39
CA ASP A 699 27.14 -13.38 -25.54
C ASP A 699 26.25 -12.13 -25.64
N PHE A 700 25.53 -11.97 -26.75
CA PHE A 700 24.41 -11.03 -26.84
C PHE A 700 23.14 -11.78 -26.42
N TYR A 701 22.53 -11.40 -25.29
CA TYR A 701 21.29 -12.03 -24.82
C TYR A 701 20.07 -11.25 -25.28
N GLN A 702 19.20 -11.92 -26.05
CA GLN A 702 17.86 -11.42 -26.35
C GLN A 702 16.91 -11.79 -25.19
N PHE A 703 16.21 -10.81 -24.65
CA PHE A 703 15.13 -11.05 -23.69
C PHE A 703 13.83 -11.39 -24.42
N ASP A 704 13.23 -12.51 -24.03
CA ASP A 704 11.98 -13.04 -24.54
C ASP A 704 10.93 -12.94 -23.43
N GLN A 705 10.11 -11.89 -23.51
CA GLN A 705 9.23 -11.46 -22.42
C GLN A 705 8.07 -12.41 -22.17
N ALA A 706 7.48 -12.99 -23.24
CA ALA A 706 6.38 -13.94 -23.12
C ALA A 706 6.81 -15.21 -22.38
N HIS A 707 8.02 -15.68 -22.67
CA HIS A 707 8.56 -16.95 -22.16
C HIS A 707 9.50 -16.77 -20.95
N GLN A 708 9.63 -15.54 -20.44
CA GLN A 708 10.46 -15.18 -19.28
C GLN A 708 11.87 -15.78 -19.34
N ARG A 709 12.58 -15.53 -20.44
CA ARG A 709 13.92 -16.10 -20.68
C ARG A 709 14.89 -15.15 -21.38
N LEU A 710 16.18 -15.33 -21.13
CA LEU A 710 17.30 -14.69 -21.83
C LEU A 710 17.98 -15.73 -22.73
N ILE A 711 18.07 -15.44 -24.03
CA ILE A 711 18.62 -16.35 -25.05
C ILE A 711 19.89 -15.75 -25.64
N GLY A 712 21.03 -16.42 -25.46
CA GLY A 712 22.31 -16.00 -26.05
C GLY A 712 22.34 -16.26 -27.56
N GLU A 713 22.56 -15.21 -28.38
CA GLU A 713 22.50 -15.27 -29.84
C GLU A 713 23.50 -16.28 -30.43
N ARG A 714 24.75 -16.24 -29.96
CA ARG A 714 25.89 -17.03 -30.48
C ARG A 714 26.03 -18.38 -29.79
N THR A 715 25.85 -18.43 -28.48
CA THR A 715 26.03 -19.65 -27.66
C THR A 715 24.77 -20.50 -27.58
N ARG A 716 23.59 -19.91 -27.84
CA ARG A 716 22.26 -20.52 -27.66
C ARG A 716 22.01 -21.08 -26.24
N ARG A 717 22.74 -20.55 -25.26
CA ARG A 717 22.41 -20.72 -23.84
C ARG A 717 21.10 -20.00 -23.54
N VAL A 718 20.23 -20.66 -22.79
CA VAL A 718 18.97 -20.11 -22.30
C VAL A 718 19.05 -20.07 -20.78
N PHE A 719 18.66 -18.93 -20.21
CA PHE A 719 18.34 -18.79 -18.79
C PHE A 719 16.87 -18.44 -18.69
N GLN A 720 16.04 -19.31 -18.10
CA GLN A 720 14.58 -19.16 -18.04
C GLN A 720 14.08 -19.24 -16.59
N LEU A 721 12.91 -18.64 -16.35
CA LEU A 721 12.21 -18.72 -15.06
C LEU A 721 12.14 -20.17 -14.55
N GLY A 722 12.64 -20.41 -13.33
CA GLY A 722 12.68 -21.73 -12.68
C GLY A 722 13.89 -22.62 -12.97
N ASP A 723 14.84 -22.22 -13.82
CA ASP A 723 16.09 -22.98 -13.90
C ASP A 723 16.84 -22.89 -12.56
N ALA A 724 17.39 -24.02 -12.12
CA ALA A 724 18.35 -24.08 -11.02
C ALA A 724 19.77 -23.90 -11.56
N LEU A 725 20.59 -23.12 -10.85
CA LEU A 725 21.99 -22.83 -11.18
C LEU A 725 22.81 -22.54 -9.93
N LYS A 726 24.14 -22.67 -10.02
CA LYS A 726 25.06 -22.19 -8.98
C LYS A 726 25.44 -20.73 -9.20
N VAL A 727 25.27 -19.94 -8.15
CA VAL A 727 25.57 -18.49 -8.13
C VAL A 727 26.53 -18.15 -6.99
N GLN A 728 27.37 -17.15 -7.22
CA GLN A 728 28.22 -16.55 -6.20
C GLN A 728 27.70 -15.16 -5.83
N VAL A 729 27.72 -14.82 -4.54
CA VAL A 729 27.43 -13.46 -4.06
C VAL A 729 28.63 -12.57 -4.40
N LEU A 730 28.48 -11.67 -5.38
CA LEU A 730 29.59 -10.80 -5.84
C LEU A 730 29.71 -9.52 -5.01
N ALA A 731 28.58 -8.91 -4.68
CA ALA A 731 28.52 -7.69 -3.87
C ALA A 731 27.14 -7.56 -3.20
N VAL A 732 27.09 -6.80 -2.11
CA VAL A 732 25.83 -6.41 -1.47
C VAL A 732 25.85 -4.91 -1.16
N ASN A 733 24.82 -4.21 -1.61
CA ASN A 733 24.64 -2.77 -1.47
C ASN A 733 23.44 -2.49 -0.54
N LEU A 734 23.73 -2.16 0.72
CA LEU A 734 22.74 -1.90 1.76
C LEU A 734 21.86 -0.67 1.45
N ASP A 735 22.47 0.42 0.95
CA ASP A 735 21.77 1.68 0.66
C ASP A 735 20.78 1.52 -0.51
N GLN A 736 21.09 0.67 -1.50
CA GLN A 736 20.17 0.32 -2.60
C GLN A 736 19.30 -0.91 -2.33
N ARG A 737 19.54 -1.62 -1.22
CA ARG A 737 18.92 -2.92 -0.86
C ARG A 737 19.02 -3.95 -2.00
N LYS A 738 20.24 -4.12 -2.54
CA LYS A 738 20.55 -5.02 -3.66
C LYS A 738 21.65 -6.00 -3.30
N ILE A 739 21.51 -7.22 -3.82
CA ILE A 739 22.54 -8.25 -3.85
C ILE A 739 22.87 -8.51 -5.33
N ASP A 740 24.13 -8.34 -5.71
CA ASP A 740 24.62 -8.63 -7.06
C ASP A 740 25.21 -10.05 -7.11
N LEU A 741 24.75 -10.86 -8.05
CA LEU A 741 25.11 -12.28 -8.19
C LEU A 741 25.86 -12.55 -9.51
N GLY A 742 26.72 -13.56 -9.50
CA GLY A 742 27.44 -14.06 -10.67
C GLY A 742 27.15 -15.54 -10.92
N VAL A 743 27.01 -15.94 -12.19
CA VAL A 743 26.85 -17.37 -12.56
C VAL A 743 28.22 -18.05 -12.56
N LEU A 744 28.33 -19.19 -11.87
CA LEU A 744 29.59 -19.92 -11.79
C LEU A 744 29.88 -20.70 -13.09
N ALA A 745 31.15 -20.64 -13.53
CA ALA A 745 31.58 -21.16 -14.81
C ALA A 745 31.85 -22.69 -14.75
N GLY A 746 30.79 -23.49 -14.71
CA GLY A 746 30.88 -24.95 -14.72
C GLY A 746 29.58 -25.67 -15.06
N ASP A 747 28.43 -25.11 -14.67
CA ASP A 747 27.13 -25.73 -14.92
C ASP A 747 26.80 -25.80 -16.43
N ASP A 748 26.48 -27.00 -16.91
CA ASP A 748 26.06 -27.24 -18.30
C ASP A 748 24.56 -26.91 -18.47
N ILE A 749 24.22 -25.65 -18.16
CA ILE A 749 22.85 -25.11 -18.16
C ILE A 749 22.22 -25.31 -19.54
N GLY A 750 21.24 -26.22 -19.58
CA GLY A 750 20.17 -26.15 -20.57
C GLY A 750 20.54 -26.50 -22.01
N LYS A 751 21.40 -27.49 -22.29
CA LYS A 751 21.35 -28.20 -23.60
C LYS A 751 20.09 -29.07 -23.74
N LYS A 752 18.91 -28.53 -23.42
CA LYS A 752 17.62 -29.15 -23.76
C LYS A 752 17.50 -29.12 -25.29
N ALA A 753 17.20 -30.26 -25.89
CA ALA A 753 17.09 -30.36 -27.34
C ALA A 753 15.98 -29.43 -27.86
N ALA A 754 16.15 -28.90 -29.07
CA ALA A 754 15.07 -28.22 -29.77
C ALA A 754 13.85 -29.16 -29.87
N PHE A 755 12.64 -28.60 -29.79
CA PHE A 755 11.38 -29.35 -29.90
C PHE A 755 11.32 -30.11 -31.23
N ASP A 756 11.68 -31.40 -31.20
CA ASP A 756 11.64 -32.27 -32.38
C ASP A 756 10.18 -32.65 -32.63
N THR A 757 9.57 -32.06 -33.67
CA THR A 757 8.12 -32.13 -33.90
C THR A 757 7.70 -33.55 -34.28
N ALA A 758 7.27 -34.32 -33.28
CA ALA A 758 6.88 -35.72 -33.43
C ALA A 758 5.70 -35.88 -34.40
N LYS A 759 5.99 -36.37 -35.61
CA LYS A 759 4.95 -36.86 -36.52
C LYS A 759 4.33 -38.15 -35.93
N PRO A 760 3.01 -38.33 -36.02
CA PRO A 760 2.35 -39.52 -35.47
C PRO A 760 2.83 -40.79 -36.15
N ALA A 761 3.11 -41.83 -35.36
CA ALA A 761 3.55 -43.12 -35.87
C ALA A 761 2.38 -43.91 -36.48
N SER A 762 2.59 -44.43 -37.69
CA SER A 762 1.72 -45.42 -38.32
C SER A 762 2.36 -46.80 -38.23
N ASP A 763 1.66 -47.78 -37.68
CA ASP A 763 2.18 -49.15 -37.52
C ASP A 763 2.48 -49.85 -38.86
N GLY A 764 3.59 -50.57 -38.91
CA GLY A 764 4.06 -51.30 -40.10
C GLY A 764 5.31 -52.14 -39.80
N PRO A 765 5.31 -53.46 -40.05
CA PRO A 765 6.31 -54.35 -39.47
C PRO A 765 7.70 -54.27 -40.14
N LYS A 766 8.73 -54.40 -39.30
CA LYS A 766 10.16 -54.34 -39.65
C LYS A 766 10.56 -55.41 -40.67
N ARG A 767 11.36 -55.04 -41.68
CA ARG A 767 12.28 -55.97 -42.38
C ARG A 767 13.68 -55.38 -42.50
N GLN A 768 14.67 -56.12 -42.03
CA GLN A 768 16.09 -55.74 -42.05
C GLN A 768 16.72 -56.01 -43.42
N ARG A 769 17.63 -55.13 -43.89
CA ARG A 769 19.05 -55.50 -44.20
C ARG A 769 19.88 -54.35 -44.83
N ARG A 770 21.15 -54.30 -44.41
CA ARG A 770 22.37 -53.88 -45.15
C ARG A 770 22.44 -52.50 -45.87
N LYS A 771 23.29 -51.63 -45.31
CA LYS A 771 24.22 -50.75 -46.07
C LYS A 771 25.29 -51.60 -46.80
N PRO A 772 26.19 -51.04 -47.67
CA PRO A 772 26.21 -49.71 -48.30
C PRO A 772 26.26 -49.77 -49.85
N GLY A 773 26.25 -48.62 -50.52
CA GLY A 773 26.60 -48.50 -51.95
C GLY A 773 26.65 -47.05 -52.43
N GLN A 774 27.71 -46.65 -53.13
CA GLN A 774 27.86 -45.33 -53.75
C GLN A 774 27.49 -45.39 -55.24
N SER A 775 26.92 -44.32 -55.82
CA SER A 775 27.51 -43.57 -56.95
C SER A 775 26.50 -42.63 -57.65
N ARG A 776 26.93 -41.98 -58.73
CA ARG A 776 26.41 -40.72 -59.32
C ARG A 776 25.44 -40.94 -60.50
N GLY A 777 24.61 -39.93 -60.80
CA GLY A 777 23.89 -39.76 -62.07
C GLY A 777 22.42 -39.37 -61.85
N ARG A 778 21.89 -38.15 -62.08
CA ARG A 778 22.05 -37.08 -63.11
C ARG A 778 21.10 -37.25 -64.31
N ASN A 779 20.00 -36.49 -64.27
CA ASN A 779 19.12 -36.07 -65.39
C ASN A 779 18.31 -37.22 -66.08
N THR A 780 17.19 -37.02 -66.78
CA THR A 780 16.47 -35.78 -67.21
C THR A 780 14.96 -36.04 -67.40
N GLU A 781 14.13 -34.99 -67.40
CA GLU A 781 12.80 -34.93 -68.06
C GLU A 781 12.95 -34.92 -69.63
N PRO A 782 11.90 -34.84 -70.51
CA PRO A 782 10.46 -34.56 -70.29
C PRO A 782 9.42 -35.29 -71.21
N LYS A 783 8.12 -35.03 -70.97
CA LYS A 783 6.96 -34.92 -71.94
C LYS A 783 6.63 -36.09 -72.92
N ALA A 784 5.39 -36.36 -73.33
CA ALA A 784 4.03 -35.86 -73.01
C ALA A 784 2.93 -36.80 -73.58
N ALA A 785 1.64 -36.48 -73.28
CA ALA A 785 0.39 -37.04 -73.84
C ALA A 785 0.01 -38.50 -73.44
N ALA A 786 -1.25 -38.96 -73.49
CA ALA A 786 -2.48 -38.38 -74.07
C ALA A 786 -3.81 -38.73 -73.31
N ASP A 787 -4.87 -37.97 -73.61
CA ASP A 787 -6.33 -38.19 -73.53
C ASP A 787 -7.07 -38.85 -72.32
N SER A 788 -8.00 -38.05 -71.73
CA SER A 788 -9.50 -38.16 -71.77
C SER A 788 -10.25 -39.50 -71.53
N PRO A 789 -11.58 -39.52 -71.16
CA PRO A 789 -12.56 -38.41 -71.18
C PRO A 789 -13.60 -38.30 -70.01
N ARG A 790 -14.20 -37.09 -69.82
CA ARG A 790 -15.49 -36.77 -69.12
C ARG A 790 -15.54 -37.06 -67.59
N ARG A 791 -16.38 -36.47 -66.71
CA ARG A 791 -17.31 -35.30 -66.60
C ARG A 791 -17.71 -35.21 -65.09
N ARG A 792 -18.12 -34.11 -64.42
CA ARG A 792 -18.15 -32.64 -64.68
C ARG A 792 -18.12 -31.92 -63.28
N LYS A 793 -19.06 -31.00 -63.01
CA LYS A 793 -19.25 -30.04 -61.88
C LYS A 793 -20.63 -29.35 -62.08
N PRO A 794 -21.18 -28.51 -61.19
CA PRO A 794 -21.10 -28.41 -59.72
C PRO A 794 -22.50 -28.15 -59.05
N ASP A 795 -22.49 -27.60 -57.82
CA ASP A 795 -23.46 -26.68 -57.17
C ASP A 795 -24.78 -27.12 -56.46
N ALA A 796 -24.78 -26.82 -55.15
CA ALA A 796 -25.76 -26.00 -54.39
C ALA A 796 -27.23 -26.39 -54.14
N SER A 797 -27.72 -25.87 -52.99
CA SER A 797 -29.11 -25.69 -52.52
C SER A 797 -29.85 -26.88 -51.87
N ALA A 798 -30.75 -26.52 -50.96
CA ALA A 798 -31.70 -27.35 -50.19
C ALA A 798 -33.15 -27.07 -50.71
N PRO A 799 -34.29 -27.55 -50.15
CA PRO A 799 -34.49 -28.22 -48.85
C PRO A 799 -35.58 -29.35 -48.79
N ALA A 800 -35.94 -29.72 -47.55
CA ALA A 800 -37.30 -30.06 -47.07
C ALA A 800 -37.85 -31.52 -47.01
N ALA A 801 -38.18 -31.90 -45.77
CA ALA A 801 -39.49 -32.39 -45.29
C ALA A 801 -39.93 -33.89 -45.30
N LYS A 802 -40.22 -34.37 -44.06
CA LYS A 802 -41.31 -35.30 -43.64
C LYS A 802 -41.18 -36.79 -44.05
N SER A 803 -41.73 -37.79 -43.32
CA SER A 803 -42.55 -37.83 -42.09
C SER A 803 -42.50 -39.20 -41.37
N ALA A 804 -42.87 -39.25 -40.07
CA ALA A 804 -43.04 -40.48 -39.27
C ALA A 804 -44.46 -41.10 -39.38
N PRO A 805 -44.69 -42.33 -38.88
CA PRO A 805 -45.39 -42.48 -37.56
C PRO A 805 -44.83 -43.65 -36.69
N ARG A 806 -45.00 -43.80 -35.36
CA ARG A 806 -45.82 -43.19 -34.26
C ARG A 806 -47.09 -43.95 -33.79
N LYS A 807 -46.99 -44.69 -32.67
CA LYS A 807 -48.03 -45.00 -31.63
C LYS A 807 -47.29 -45.11 -30.27
N LYS A 808 -47.68 -44.56 -29.09
CA LYS A 808 -48.96 -44.33 -28.34
C LYS A 808 -49.49 -45.58 -27.61
N ARG A 809 -50.00 -45.56 -26.37
CA ARG A 809 -50.32 -44.48 -25.35
C ARG A 809 -49.60 -44.86 -24.00
N GLN A 810 -49.95 -44.70 -22.70
CA GLN A 810 -50.93 -44.10 -21.72
C GLN A 810 -50.25 -44.28 -20.30
N VAL A 811 -50.59 -43.77 -19.09
CA VAL A 811 -51.37 -42.66 -18.44
C VAL A 811 -51.03 -42.67 -16.91
N VAL A 812 -51.37 -41.71 -16.03
CA VAL A 812 -50.84 -40.33 -15.84
C VAL A 812 -51.12 -39.83 -14.39
N ALA A 813 -50.29 -38.91 -13.85
CA ALA A 813 -50.53 -38.06 -12.65
C ALA A 813 -50.55 -38.74 -11.24
N PRO A 814 -50.35 -38.00 -10.10
CA PRO A 814 -50.18 -36.54 -9.85
C PRO A 814 -48.70 -36.09 -9.76
N VAL A 815 -48.24 -34.83 -9.91
CA VAL A 815 -48.71 -33.43 -9.69
C VAL A 815 -48.34 -32.81 -8.32
N VAL A 816 -47.25 -31.99 -8.31
CA VAL A 816 -47.01 -30.67 -7.64
C VAL A 816 -45.78 -30.08 -8.38
N ALA A 817 -45.88 -29.16 -9.36
CA ALA A 817 -46.17 -27.71 -9.30
C ALA A 817 -44.92 -26.81 -9.06
N ASP A 818 -44.15 -26.56 -10.13
CA ASP A 818 -43.14 -25.48 -10.22
C ASP A 818 -43.79 -24.13 -10.60
N VAL A 819 -43.23 -23.02 -10.13
CA VAL A 819 -43.61 -21.65 -10.53
C VAL A 819 -42.35 -20.83 -10.86
N PRO A 820 -42.25 -20.23 -12.07
CA PRO A 820 -41.10 -19.40 -12.42
C PRO A 820 -41.26 -17.97 -11.88
N VAL A 821 -40.30 -17.51 -11.07
CA VAL A 821 -40.19 -16.08 -10.71
C VAL A 821 -39.48 -15.34 -11.85
N ALA A 822 -40.13 -14.33 -12.41
CA ALA A 822 -39.57 -13.53 -13.49
C ALA A 822 -38.51 -12.54 -12.96
N VAL A 823 -37.27 -12.66 -13.44
CA VAL A 823 -36.22 -11.66 -13.20
C VAL A 823 -36.43 -10.48 -14.15
N PRO A 824 -36.65 -9.24 -13.66
CA PRO A 824 -36.67 -8.06 -14.52
C PRO A 824 -35.25 -7.80 -15.04
N LYS A 825 -35.08 -7.75 -16.37
CA LYS A 825 -33.80 -7.39 -16.98
C LYS A 825 -33.47 -5.93 -16.67
N LYS A 826 -32.57 -5.67 -15.71
CA LYS A 826 -31.88 -4.37 -15.64
C LYS A 826 -31.03 -4.23 -16.90
N THR A 827 -31.29 -3.19 -17.69
CA THR A 827 -30.48 -2.81 -18.85
C THR A 827 -29.11 -2.31 -18.40
N SER A 828 -28.08 -2.62 -19.19
CA SER A 828 -26.69 -2.24 -18.90
C SER A 828 -26.47 -0.74 -18.99
N VAL A 829 -26.03 -0.11 -17.91
CA VAL A 829 -25.75 1.33 -17.84
C VAL A 829 -24.65 1.77 -18.83
N ARG A 830 -23.79 0.84 -19.27
CA ARG A 830 -22.77 1.06 -20.32
C ARG A 830 -23.30 1.61 -21.66
N GLU A 831 -24.57 1.43 -22.01
CA GLU A 831 -25.13 2.02 -23.24
C GLU A 831 -25.70 3.44 -23.08
N ALA A 832 -25.91 3.92 -21.85
CA ALA A 832 -26.47 5.25 -21.60
C ALA A 832 -25.45 6.39 -21.82
N LEU A 833 -24.15 6.13 -21.64
CA LEU A 833 -23.10 7.15 -21.74
C LEU A 833 -22.59 7.40 -23.18
N ALA A 834 -22.91 6.51 -24.14
CA ALA A 834 -22.33 6.54 -25.49
C ALA A 834 -23.09 7.40 -26.51
N LYS A 835 -24.23 8.02 -26.14
CA LYS A 835 -25.10 8.81 -27.04
C LYS A 835 -25.49 10.18 -26.45
N GLY A 836 -24.50 10.94 -25.97
CA GLY A 836 -24.71 12.25 -25.34
C GLY A 836 -23.89 13.44 -25.90
N LEU A 837 -22.98 13.23 -26.86
CA LEU A 837 -21.99 14.25 -27.26
C LEU A 837 -21.75 14.33 -28.79
N LYS A 838 -22.71 14.93 -29.51
CA LYS A 838 -22.51 15.52 -30.85
C LYS A 838 -23.72 16.37 -31.26
N GLY A 839 -23.66 17.68 -31.01
CA GLY A 839 -24.72 18.61 -31.43
C GLY A 839 -24.46 20.07 -31.08
N LEU A 840 -24.38 20.91 -32.11
CA LEU A 840 -24.67 22.36 -32.10
C LEU A 840 -23.81 23.27 -31.20
N MET A 841 -22.78 23.89 -31.81
CA MET A 841 -22.64 25.35 -31.71
C MET A 841 -23.69 25.99 -32.63
N PRO A 842 -24.21 27.21 -32.36
CA PRO A 842 -23.75 28.34 -33.19
C PRO A 842 -23.75 29.75 -32.53
N THR A 843 -22.71 30.51 -32.89
CA THR A 843 -22.64 31.96 -33.17
C THR A 843 -23.53 33.03 -32.48
N LYS A 844 -22.84 34.00 -31.86
CA LYS A 844 -23.04 35.49 -31.94
C LYS A 844 -24.39 36.07 -32.42
N ALA A 845 -25.01 36.92 -31.58
CA ALA A 845 -25.69 38.16 -32.01
C ALA A 845 -25.77 39.19 -30.86
N LYS A 846 -26.07 40.47 -31.16
CA LYS A 846 -26.26 41.57 -30.20
C LYS A 846 -27.75 41.86 -30.00
N ALA A 847 -28.17 42.28 -28.79
CA ALA A 847 -29.20 43.32 -28.60
C ALA A 847 -29.22 43.87 -27.16
N SER A 848 -29.68 45.11 -27.01
CA SER A 848 -29.74 45.90 -25.77
C SER A 848 -31.13 45.94 -25.14
N ALA A 849 -31.21 46.02 -23.80
CA ALA A 849 -32.27 46.77 -23.10
C ALA A 849 -31.91 47.13 -21.64
N LYS A 850 -32.28 48.35 -21.21
CA LYS A 850 -32.53 48.77 -19.81
C LYS A 850 -33.79 49.65 -19.84
N PRO A 851 -34.67 49.54 -18.82
CA PRO A 851 -34.81 50.62 -17.83
C PRO A 851 -34.70 50.09 -16.38
N LYS A 852 -34.40 50.83 -15.30
CA LYS A 852 -34.59 52.23 -14.85
C LYS A 852 -35.97 52.58 -14.23
N ALA A 853 -36.10 52.37 -12.90
CA ALA A 853 -36.79 53.18 -11.85
C ALA A 853 -37.08 52.26 -10.62
N ALA A 854 -36.84 52.54 -9.32
CA ALA A 854 -36.38 53.68 -8.50
C ALA A 854 -37.47 54.54 -7.80
N PHE A 855 -37.68 54.36 -6.48
CA PHE A 855 -38.03 55.29 -5.37
C PHE A 855 -37.85 54.48 -4.05
N LYS A 856 -37.11 54.87 -2.98
CA LYS A 856 -37.25 55.98 -1.99
C LYS A 856 -38.55 55.91 -1.16
N SER A 857 -38.58 56.11 0.18
CA SER A 857 -37.53 56.40 1.20
C SER A 857 -38.12 56.40 2.64
N VAL A 858 -37.33 56.82 3.66
CA VAL A 858 -37.66 57.05 5.11
C VAL A 858 -37.53 55.82 6.04
N GLY A 859 -36.92 55.86 7.23
CA GLY A 859 -35.96 56.83 7.81
C GLY A 859 -36.21 57.28 9.26
N ALA A 860 -35.33 56.95 10.21
CA ALA A 860 -35.25 57.51 11.58
C ALA A 860 -33.82 57.40 12.18
N LYS A 861 -33.49 58.15 13.25
CA LYS A 861 -32.16 58.23 13.90
C LYS A 861 -32.26 58.45 15.42
N ALA A 862 -31.26 57.97 16.19
CA ALA A 862 -30.56 58.60 17.34
C ALA A 862 -29.84 57.50 18.18
N ALA A 863 -28.79 57.69 19.01
CA ALA A 863 -27.64 58.61 19.20
C ALA A 863 -27.15 58.42 20.67
N GLU A 864 -25.89 58.64 21.10
CA GLU A 864 -24.64 58.93 20.40
C GLU A 864 -23.67 57.71 20.36
N ALA A 865 -22.76 57.37 21.30
CA ALA A 865 -22.30 57.95 22.58
C ALA A 865 -20.80 57.60 22.87
N LYS A 866 -20.24 57.96 24.04
CA LYS A 866 -18.77 57.97 24.32
C LYS A 866 -18.38 57.60 25.77
N ALA A 867 -17.21 56.97 25.95
CA ALA A 867 -16.07 57.49 26.74
C ALA A 867 -14.87 56.49 26.76
N ALA A 868 -13.66 56.95 27.08
CA ALA A 868 -12.43 56.14 27.18
C ALA A 868 -11.48 56.68 28.27
N ALA A 869 -10.59 55.83 28.81
CA ALA A 869 -9.36 56.24 29.51
C ALA A 869 -8.41 55.06 29.80
N GLU A 870 -7.09 55.27 29.69
CA GLU A 870 -6.06 54.48 30.37
C GLU A 870 -5.65 55.17 31.69
N ALA A 871 -5.31 54.41 32.76
CA ALA A 871 -4.52 54.93 33.87
C ALA A 871 -3.88 53.86 34.78
N LYS A 872 -2.61 54.09 35.15
CA LYS A 872 -1.92 53.60 36.37
C LYS A 872 -1.37 54.85 37.09
N PRO A 873 -0.77 54.78 38.30
CA PRO A 873 -1.19 54.15 39.58
C PRO A 873 -1.06 55.14 40.78
N LYS A 874 -1.47 54.78 42.02
CA LYS A 874 -0.73 55.10 43.29
C LYS A 874 -1.40 54.69 44.64
N ALA A 875 -0.70 53.80 45.36
CA ALA A 875 -0.31 53.82 46.79
C ALA A 875 -1.19 54.36 47.97
N GLN A 876 -1.44 53.44 48.93
CA GLN A 876 -1.27 53.58 50.41
C GLN A 876 -2.25 54.42 51.26
N PRO A 877 -2.34 54.22 52.61
CA PRO A 877 -1.42 53.54 53.57
C PRO A 877 -2.08 52.31 54.31
N ARG A 878 -2.02 51.94 55.62
CA ARG A 878 -1.53 52.59 56.88
C ARG A 878 -1.26 51.67 58.12
N ARG A 879 -0.33 50.69 58.03
CA ARG A 879 0.30 49.91 59.17
C ARG A 879 -0.54 48.73 59.74
N SER A 880 -0.01 47.77 60.55
CA SER A 880 1.27 47.68 61.29
C SER A 880 1.83 46.26 61.62
N ARG A 881 3.17 46.10 61.58
CA ARG A 881 4.05 45.12 62.31
C ARG A 881 3.79 43.61 62.10
N SER A 882 4.76 42.67 62.17
CA SER A 882 6.24 42.66 62.31
C SER A 882 6.75 41.30 61.74
N GLY A 883 7.81 41.21 60.91
CA GLY A 883 9.22 41.01 61.32
C GLY A 883 9.60 39.50 61.43
N ALA A 884 10.76 38.99 60.99
CA ALA A 884 11.87 39.56 60.22
C ALA A 884 12.82 38.45 59.66
N LYS A 885 13.53 38.74 58.53
CA LYS A 885 14.91 38.32 58.11
C LYS A 885 15.40 36.83 58.23
N SER A 886 16.35 36.31 57.43
CA SER A 886 16.87 36.60 56.06
C SER A 886 18.05 35.67 55.71
N ALA A 887 18.31 35.49 54.40
CA ALA A 887 19.61 35.16 53.76
C ALA A 887 20.14 33.70 53.67
N ALA A 888 21.01 33.52 52.67
CA ALA A 888 21.92 32.40 52.37
C ALA A 888 23.36 33.01 52.27
N PRO A 889 24.44 32.39 51.71
CA PRO A 889 24.65 31.02 51.23
C PRO A 889 26.00 30.39 51.69
N SER A 890 26.52 29.41 50.93
CA SER A 890 27.94 29.07 50.69
C SER A 890 28.80 28.25 51.67
N ASP A 891 29.67 27.46 51.02
CA ASP A 891 31.04 27.01 51.38
C ASP A 891 31.33 25.62 52.00
N THR A 892 32.62 25.25 51.95
CA THR A 892 33.16 23.88 51.80
C THR A 892 34.19 23.50 52.91
N PRO A 893 35.18 22.59 52.71
CA PRO A 893 35.10 21.12 52.87
C PRO A 893 36.06 20.56 53.97
N LYS A 894 36.08 19.22 54.23
CA LYS A 894 37.33 18.40 54.41
C LYS A 894 37.17 16.92 54.86
N LYS A 895 38.04 16.07 54.28
CA LYS A 895 38.81 14.92 54.85
C LYS A 895 38.14 13.85 55.75
N SER A 896 38.04 12.62 55.24
CA SER A 896 38.83 11.41 55.64
C SER A 896 38.32 10.20 54.82
N GLY A 897 39.05 9.12 54.51
CA GLY A 897 40.44 8.75 54.84
C GLY A 897 40.53 7.25 55.17
N GLY A 898 40.59 6.36 54.17
CA GLY A 898 40.61 4.91 54.42
C GLY A 898 40.74 4.02 53.16
N LYS A 899 41.90 3.37 53.01
CA LYS A 899 42.24 2.28 52.07
C LYS A 899 43.22 1.36 52.82
N PRO A 900 43.55 0.14 52.35
CA PRO A 900 42.81 -0.79 51.46
C PRO A 900 42.81 -2.23 52.04
N LYS A 901 42.31 -3.22 51.27
CA LYS A 901 43.13 -4.38 50.86
C LYS A 901 42.48 -5.20 49.74
N SER A 902 43.32 -5.92 49.00
CA SER A 902 43.03 -6.67 47.77
C SER A 902 43.16 -8.18 47.98
N GLY A 903 42.38 -9.00 47.26
CA GLY A 903 42.43 -10.46 47.39
C GLY A 903 41.80 -11.25 46.23
N ALA A 904 42.52 -11.34 45.11
CA ALA A 904 42.38 -12.39 44.10
C ALA A 904 43.59 -13.36 44.26
N PRO A 905 43.68 -14.57 43.63
CA PRO A 905 42.99 -14.98 42.39
C PRO A 905 42.64 -16.49 42.15
N ARG A 906 42.01 -16.75 40.98
CA ARG A 906 42.18 -17.90 40.04
C ARG A 906 41.65 -19.33 40.36
N THR A 907 40.88 -19.84 39.39
CA THR A 907 40.75 -21.26 38.91
C THR A 907 40.03 -22.26 39.84
N ARG A 908 39.35 -23.34 39.38
CA ARG A 908 39.43 -24.09 38.09
C ARG A 908 38.18 -25.00 37.86
N ARG A 909 37.81 -25.22 36.58
CA ARG A 909 37.18 -26.44 35.97
C ARG A 909 35.77 -26.95 36.38
N SER A 910 34.95 -27.16 35.33
CA SER A 910 34.02 -28.29 35.06
C SER A 910 32.93 -28.67 36.07
N ARG A 911 31.66 -28.56 35.64
CA ARG A 911 31.11 -29.54 34.69
C ARG A 911 30.37 -28.83 33.57
#